data_AF-B1MTT5-F1
#
_entry.id   AF-B1MTT5-F1
#
_cell.length_a   1.000
_cell.length_b   1.000
_cell.length_c   1.000
_cell.angle_alpha   90.00
_cell.angle_beta   90.00
_cell.angle_gamma   90.00
#
_symmetry.space_group_name_H-M   'P 1'
#
loop_
_entity.id
_entity.type
_entity.pdbx_description
1 polymer ?
#
loop_
_entity_poly.entity_id
_entity_poly.type
_entity_poly.pdbx_seq_one_letter_code
_entity_poly.pdbx_strand_id
1 'polypeptide(L)'
;MYKKTVFVEFTDHFFNIAKPKPPWMGLLGPTIQAEVYDTVVITLKNMASHPVSLHAVGVSYWKASEGAEYDDQTTQREKEDDKVFPGGSHTYVWHVLKENGPMASDPLCLTYSYLSHVDLVKDLNSGLIGALLVCREGSLAKERTQTLHKFVLLFAVFDEGKSWHTETKNSLIQDRDAAAARAWPKMHTVNGYVNRSLPGLIGCHRKSLYWHVIGMGTTPEVHSIFLEGHTFLVRNHRQASLEISPITFLTAQTVLMDLGQFLLFCHISSHQHDGMEAYVKVDSCPEEPQLRMKNNEEEEDYDNDFADSEMDVVRFDDDNSSSFIQIRSVAKKHPKTWVHYIAAEEEDWDYAPSVIAPNDRSYKSQYLNNGPQRIGRKYKKVRFMAYTDETFKTREPIQYESGILGPLLYGEVGDTLLMDKTIKMPRSHRKKTENTQNQQVSPSTEDASSSSLMEQGLMENECEESSELGFRRWIIRNFSELKEYVLNQCKETNNFEKRFDEMLTRMDNLEKNINELMELKNTIREIREVCTSFTSQIDQVEERILMVEDQLNEMKREDKIREKRVKRNEQNLQEIWDYVKRPNLCLIGIPESDEENESKLENIFQDIIQENFPKLARHDNTQLQAIQRTPQRYSSRRPTPRHIIVRFTRIEIKEKILRAAREKGQVTHKGKPIRLTADLSVETLQARREWGLIFNILKEKNFQPRITYPAKLSFTSQGKIKFFANKQELRDFITTRPVLQQLLKEALYTETNNQHQLP
;
A
#
# COMPACT_ATOMS: atom_id res chain seq x y z
N MET A 1 -13.20 -30.05 -12.79
CA MET A 1 -13.84 -29.84 -11.48
C MET A 1 -12.82 -30.13 -10.40
N TYR A 2 -12.59 -29.18 -9.48
CA TYR A 2 -11.64 -29.27 -8.38
C TYR A 2 -12.38 -29.38 -7.06
N LYS A 3 -11.79 -30.11 -6.09
CA LYS A 3 -12.34 -30.21 -4.73
C LYS A 3 -11.76 -29.06 -3.91
N LYS A 4 -12.62 -28.33 -3.21
CA LYS A 4 -12.26 -27.16 -2.41
C LYS A 4 -12.85 -27.30 -1.01
N THR A 5 -12.20 -26.67 -0.04
CA THR A 5 -12.68 -26.56 1.33
C THR A 5 -12.88 -25.08 1.62
N VAL A 6 -14.08 -24.68 2.02
CA VAL A 6 -14.45 -23.28 2.24
C VAL A 6 -15.18 -23.13 3.56
N PHE A 7 -15.16 -21.93 4.14
CA PHE A 7 -15.99 -21.59 5.28
C PHE A 7 -17.46 -21.44 4.87
N VAL A 8 -18.37 -21.93 5.69
CA VAL A 8 -19.83 -21.90 5.47
C VAL A 8 -20.52 -21.46 6.74
N GLU A 9 -21.53 -20.60 6.61
CA GLU A 9 -22.34 -20.12 7.74
C GLU A 9 -23.52 -21.07 8.01
N PHE A 10 -23.80 -21.34 9.28
CA PHE A 10 -24.94 -22.14 9.73
C PHE A 10 -25.84 -21.30 10.65
N THR A 11 -27.14 -21.57 10.66
CA THR A 11 -28.09 -20.82 11.50
C THR A 11 -28.07 -21.23 12.96
N ASP A 12 -27.74 -22.50 13.22
CA ASP A 12 -27.91 -23.12 14.54
C ASP A 12 -26.55 -23.60 15.09
N HIS A 13 -26.43 -23.63 16.41
CA HIS A 13 -25.26 -24.15 17.11
C HIS A 13 -24.99 -25.65 16.84
N PHE A 14 -25.99 -26.39 16.35
CA PHE A 14 -25.85 -27.81 16.00
C PHE A 14 -25.32 -28.06 14.58
N PHE A 15 -25.17 -27.01 13.76
CA PHE A 15 -24.63 -27.08 12.39
C PHE A 15 -25.47 -27.95 11.42
N ASN A 16 -26.80 -27.86 11.47
CA ASN A 16 -27.68 -28.67 10.63
C ASN A 16 -28.03 -28.00 9.29
N ILE A 17 -28.37 -26.70 9.31
CA ILE A 17 -28.86 -25.96 8.14
C ILE A 17 -27.84 -24.88 7.77
N ALA A 18 -27.26 -25.00 6.58
CA ALA A 18 -26.38 -24.00 6.01
C ALA A 18 -27.18 -22.80 5.48
N LYS A 19 -26.72 -21.59 5.79
CA LYS A 19 -27.34 -20.35 5.33
C LYS A 19 -27.08 -20.16 3.83
N PRO A 20 -28.08 -19.72 3.03
CA PRO A 20 -27.87 -19.47 1.62
C PRO A 20 -26.91 -18.29 1.43
N LYS A 21 -25.93 -18.50 0.54
CA LYS A 21 -24.90 -17.52 0.21
C LYS A 21 -25.29 -16.75 -1.06
N PRO A 22 -25.07 -15.42 -1.13
CA PRO A 22 -25.33 -14.67 -2.35
C PRO A 22 -24.37 -15.10 -3.48
N PRO A 23 -24.83 -15.03 -4.75
CA PRO A 23 -24.09 -15.59 -5.90
C PRO A 23 -22.71 -14.94 -6.10
N TRP A 24 -22.61 -13.64 -5.83
CA TRP A 24 -21.38 -12.86 -6.04
C TRP A 24 -20.26 -13.22 -5.07
N MET A 25 -20.54 -13.82 -3.90
CA MET A 25 -19.48 -14.17 -2.94
C MET A 25 -18.68 -15.43 -3.34
N GLY A 26 -19.14 -16.26 -4.30
CA GLY A 26 -18.34 -17.35 -4.88
C GLY A 26 -17.68 -18.32 -3.90
N LEU A 27 -16.34 -18.28 -3.77
CA LEU A 27 -15.55 -19.07 -2.82
C LEU A 27 -15.28 -18.38 -1.47
N LEU A 28 -15.60 -17.08 -1.33
CA LEU A 28 -15.36 -16.30 -0.10
C LEU A 28 -16.14 -16.86 1.10
N GLY A 29 -15.51 -17.00 2.27
CA GLY A 29 -16.20 -17.34 3.51
C GLY A 29 -17.26 -16.30 3.91
N PRO A 30 -18.10 -16.60 4.91
CA PRO A 30 -19.11 -15.67 5.42
C PRO A 30 -18.49 -14.31 5.77
N THR A 31 -19.16 -13.21 5.43
CA THR A 31 -18.68 -11.88 5.81
C THR A 31 -19.07 -11.59 7.25
N ILE A 32 -18.07 -11.41 8.11
CA ILE A 32 -18.26 -11.08 9.52
C ILE A 32 -18.15 -9.56 9.65
N GLN A 33 -19.13 -8.94 10.28
CA GLN A 33 -19.18 -7.50 10.52
C GLN A 33 -19.24 -7.24 12.03
N ALA A 34 -18.48 -6.28 12.51
CA ALA A 34 -18.47 -5.88 13.91
C ALA A 34 -18.24 -4.37 14.05
N GLU A 35 -18.85 -3.76 15.07
CA GLU A 35 -18.56 -2.38 15.43
C GLU A 35 -17.44 -2.30 16.48
N VAL A 36 -16.86 -1.11 16.64
CA VAL A 36 -15.96 -0.83 17.75
C VAL A 36 -16.67 -1.09 19.08
N TYR A 37 -16.00 -1.78 20.00
CA TYR A 37 -16.48 -2.28 21.30
C TYR A 37 -17.32 -3.57 21.26
N ASP A 38 -17.61 -4.12 20.09
CA ASP A 38 -18.26 -5.43 20.01
C ASP A 38 -17.27 -6.57 20.33
N THR A 39 -17.83 -7.69 20.79
CA THR A 39 -17.11 -8.96 20.92
C THR A 39 -17.74 -9.98 19.99
N VAL A 40 -16.93 -10.51 19.10
CA VAL A 40 -17.34 -11.50 18.08
C VAL A 40 -17.00 -12.89 18.61
N VAL A 41 -18.02 -13.75 18.73
CA VAL A 41 -17.88 -15.13 19.20
C VAL A 41 -18.21 -16.07 18.05
N ILE A 42 -17.24 -16.91 17.66
CA ILE A 42 -17.36 -17.80 16.50
C ILE A 42 -17.08 -19.23 16.93
N THR A 43 -18.07 -20.11 16.77
CA THR A 43 -17.86 -21.55 16.95
C THR A 43 -17.52 -22.17 15.60
N LEU A 44 -16.26 -22.59 15.43
CA LEU A 44 -15.80 -23.33 14.27
C LEU A 44 -16.00 -24.83 14.50
N LYS A 45 -16.61 -25.52 13.54
CA LYS A 45 -16.67 -26.98 13.50
C LYS A 45 -15.97 -27.49 12.25
N ASN A 46 -14.92 -28.27 12.42
CA ASN A 46 -14.18 -28.81 11.28
C ASN A 46 -14.91 -30.05 10.74
N MET A 47 -15.55 -29.92 9.58
CA MET A 47 -16.15 -31.04 8.83
C MET A 47 -15.28 -31.47 7.63
N ALA A 48 -14.08 -30.92 7.49
CA ALA A 48 -13.15 -31.23 6.42
C ALA A 48 -12.26 -32.44 6.77
N SER A 49 -11.46 -32.89 5.80
CA SER A 49 -10.56 -34.04 5.95
C SER A 49 -9.18 -33.70 6.53
N HIS A 50 -8.84 -32.41 6.65
CA HIS A 50 -7.56 -31.92 7.17
C HIS A 50 -7.81 -30.99 8.37
N PRO A 51 -6.81 -30.81 9.26
CA PRO A 51 -6.92 -29.83 10.33
C PRO A 51 -7.01 -28.42 9.76
N VAL A 52 -7.86 -27.59 10.37
CA VAL A 52 -8.03 -26.17 10.01
C VAL A 52 -8.03 -25.34 11.28
N SER A 53 -7.75 -24.05 11.14
CA SER A 53 -7.85 -23.08 12.24
C SER A 53 -8.62 -21.84 11.79
N LEU A 54 -8.77 -20.87 12.69
CA LEU A 54 -9.40 -19.59 12.40
C LEU A 54 -8.57 -18.46 12.98
N HIS A 55 -7.80 -17.81 12.11
CA HIS A 55 -6.97 -16.66 12.43
C HIS A 55 -7.61 -15.39 11.86
N ALA A 56 -7.79 -14.37 12.70
CA ALA A 56 -8.33 -13.07 12.29
C ALA A 56 -7.25 -12.00 12.21
N VAL A 57 -7.30 -11.19 11.15
CA VAL A 57 -6.40 -10.06 10.97
C VAL A 57 -7.10 -8.77 11.37
N GLY A 58 -6.43 -7.90 12.14
CA GLY A 58 -6.90 -6.55 12.45
C GLY A 58 -7.81 -6.42 13.67
N VAL A 59 -8.00 -7.48 14.44
CA VAL A 59 -8.76 -7.49 15.71
C VAL A 59 -7.91 -8.03 16.85
N SER A 60 -8.30 -7.72 18.09
CA SER A 60 -7.59 -8.22 19.28
C SER A 60 -8.21 -9.52 19.78
N TYR A 61 -7.38 -10.43 20.27
CA TYR A 61 -7.79 -11.72 20.81
C TYR A 61 -6.85 -12.17 21.93
N TRP A 62 -7.32 -13.12 22.74
CA TRP A 62 -6.47 -13.86 23.67
C TRP A 62 -5.81 -15.04 22.95
N LYS A 63 -4.74 -15.60 23.54
CA LYS A 63 -3.97 -16.69 22.93
C LYS A 63 -4.81 -17.90 22.54
N ALA A 64 -5.80 -18.26 23.36
CA ALA A 64 -6.79 -19.30 23.07
C ALA A 64 -7.76 -19.00 21.92
N SER A 65 -7.54 -17.96 21.11
CA SER A 65 -8.38 -17.58 19.97
C SER A 65 -7.57 -16.97 18.82
N GLU A 66 -6.26 -17.23 18.80
CA GLU A 66 -5.34 -16.76 17.76
C GLU A 66 -5.40 -17.66 16.52
N GLY A 67 -5.51 -18.97 16.71
CA GLY A 67 -5.61 -19.95 15.64
C GLY A 67 -4.33 -20.15 14.83
N ALA A 68 -3.15 -20.01 15.45
CA ALA A 68 -1.86 -20.17 14.79
C ALA A 68 -0.83 -20.84 15.70
N GLU A 69 -0.30 -21.99 15.29
CA GLU A 69 0.70 -22.73 16.07
C GLU A 69 2.11 -22.15 15.90
N TYR A 70 2.73 -21.75 17.02
CA TYR A 70 4.16 -21.44 17.11
C TYR A 70 4.68 -21.59 18.55
N ASP A 71 5.97 -21.34 18.76
CA ASP A 71 6.58 -21.38 20.09
C ASP A 71 6.25 -20.09 20.87
N ASP A 72 5.08 -20.08 21.49
CA ASP A 72 4.48 -18.96 22.22
C ASP A 72 4.52 -19.12 23.75
N GLN A 73 5.14 -20.20 24.26
CA GLN A 73 5.23 -20.54 25.69
C GLN A 73 3.89 -20.65 26.44
N THR A 74 2.79 -20.88 25.73
CA THR A 74 1.44 -21.00 26.33
C THR A 74 1.11 -22.43 26.76
N THR A 75 0.04 -22.57 27.54
CA THR A 75 -0.43 -23.87 28.03
C THR A 75 -1.14 -24.67 26.94
N GLN A 76 -1.19 -26.00 27.07
CA GLN A 76 -1.87 -26.85 26.07
C GLN A 76 -3.33 -26.48 25.81
N ARG A 77 -4.05 -25.93 26.81
CA ARG A 77 -5.44 -25.45 26.66
C ARG A 77 -5.53 -24.22 25.76
N GLU A 78 -4.53 -23.36 25.80
CA GLU A 78 -4.42 -22.17 24.95
C GLU A 78 -3.88 -22.50 23.55
N LYS A 79 -3.61 -23.79 23.27
CA LYS A 79 -3.21 -24.31 21.95
C LYS A 79 -4.28 -25.18 21.30
N GLU A 80 -5.45 -25.33 21.94
CA GLU A 80 -6.56 -26.09 21.37
C GLU A 80 -7.17 -25.38 20.15
N ASP A 81 -6.99 -24.06 20.06
CA ASP A 81 -7.45 -23.21 18.96
C ASP A 81 -6.49 -23.20 17.76
N ASP A 82 -5.20 -23.47 17.98
CA ASP A 82 -4.15 -23.48 16.95
C ASP A 82 -4.47 -24.45 15.81
N LYS A 83 -5.01 -25.63 16.15
CA LYS A 83 -5.32 -26.71 15.20
C LYS A 83 -6.60 -27.44 15.61
N VAL A 84 -7.68 -27.21 14.87
CA VAL A 84 -8.93 -27.96 15.02
C VAL A 84 -8.91 -29.17 14.11
N PHE A 85 -8.77 -30.35 14.70
CA PHE A 85 -8.78 -31.62 13.96
C PHE A 85 -10.16 -31.94 13.33
N PRO A 86 -10.20 -32.76 12.26
CA PRO A 86 -11.45 -33.22 11.65
C PRO A 86 -12.45 -33.76 12.68
N GLY A 87 -13.69 -33.29 12.62
CA GLY A 87 -14.78 -33.62 13.55
C GLY A 87 -14.77 -32.81 14.86
N GLY A 88 -13.69 -32.10 15.17
CA GLY A 88 -13.57 -31.22 16.33
C GLY A 88 -14.34 -29.91 16.17
N SER A 89 -14.64 -29.28 17.30
CA SER A 89 -15.23 -27.94 17.36
C SER A 89 -14.51 -27.11 18.41
N HIS A 90 -14.20 -25.86 18.07
CA HIS A 90 -13.56 -24.89 18.94
C HIS A 90 -14.26 -23.53 18.84
N THR A 91 -14.28 -22.74 19.92
CA THR A 91 -14.92 -21.42 19.94
C THR A 91 -13.87 -20.33 20.07
N TYR A 92 -13.83 -19.43 19.10
CA TYR A 92 -12.93 -18.28 19.04
C TYR A 92 -13.67 -17.03 19.53
N VAL A 93 -12.98 -16.21 20.31
CA VAL A 93 -13.49 -14.93 20.83
C VAL A 93 -12.55 -13.80 20.42
N TRP A 94 -13.08 -12.86 19.63
CA TRP A 94 -12.36 -11.67 19.18
C TRP A 94 -12.97 -10.41 19.77
N HIS A 95 -12.13 -9.56 20.33
CA HIS A 95 -12.49 -8.27 20.90
C HIS A 95 -12.14 -7.16 19.91
N VAL A 96 -13.14 -6.37 19.51
CA VAL A 96 -12.92 -5.19 18.67
C VAL A 96 -12.69 -3.99 19.58
N LEU A 97 -11.42 -3.75 19.93
CA LEU A 97 -11.05 -2.62 20.77
C LEU A 97 -11.09 -1.31 20.00
N LYS A 98 -11.02 -0.18 20.72
CA LYS A 98 -11.00 1.16 20.11
C LYS A 98 -9.82 1.33 19.16
N GLU A 99 -8.69 0.72 19.51
CA GLU A 99 -7.45 0.73 18.75
C GLU A 99 -7.57 -0.02 17.41
N ASN A 100 -8.50 -0.98 17.30
CA ASN A 100 -8.78 -1.70 16.06
C ASN A 100 -9.75 -0.94 15.13
N GLY A 101 -10.39 0.12 15.63
CA GLY A 101 -11.40 0.88 14.90
C GLY A 101 -10.82 1.79 13.80
N PRO A 102 -11.66 2.20 12.83
CA PRO A 102 -11.26 3.17 11.80
C PRO A 102 -10.89 4.53 12.39
N MET A 103 -9.85 5.17 11.84
CA MET A 103 -9.52 6.56 12.17
C MET A 103 -10.56 7.54 11.60
N ALA A 104 -10.47 8.81 11.98
CA ALA A 104 -11.39 9.86 11.51
C ALA A 104 -11.40 10.04 9.98
N SER A 105 -10.24 9.87 9.34
CA SER A 105 -10.04 9.97 7.88
C SER A 105 -10.38 8.70 7.11
N ASP A 106 -10.53 7.58 7.81
CA ASP A 106 -10.79 6.29 7.18
C ASP A 106 -12.26 6.15 6.79
N PRO A 107 -12.57 5.22 5.86
CA PRO A 107 -13.95 4.86 5.56
C PRO A 107 -14.71 4.37 6.80
N LEU A 108 -16.04 4.36 6.71
CA LEU A 108 -16.93 3.89 7.80
C LEU A 108 -16.58 2.49 8.30
N CYS A 109 -16.17 1.61 7.39
CA CYS A 109 -15.75 0.24 7.67
C CYS A 109 -14.40 -0.04 7.01
N LEU A 110 -13.48 -0.62 7.78
CA LEU A 110 -12.22 -1.16 7.28
C LEU A 110 -12.43 -2.57 6.74
N THR A 111 -11.66 -2.92 5.72
CA THR A 111 -11.63 -4.27 5.16
C THR A 111 -10.49 -5.04 5.81
N TYR A 112 -10.81 -6.18 6.39
CA TYR A 112 -9.88 -7.20 6.87
C TYR A 112 -10.35 -8.58 6.39
N SER A 113 -9.61 -9.62 6.77
CA SER A 113 -9.99 -11.00 6.49
C SER A 113 -9.67 -11.91 7.67
N TYR A 114 -10.28 -13.08 7.65
CA TYR A 114 -9.88 -14.21 8.47
C TYR A 114 -9.57 -15.41 7.56
N LEU A 115 -8.67 -16.29 8.00
CA LEU A 115 -8.18 -17.42 7.24
C LEU A 115 -7.75 -18.56 8.17
N SER A 116 -7.56 -19.76 7.63
CA SER A 116 -6.89 -20.84 8.37
C SER A 116 -5.38 -20.65 8.29
N HIS A 117 -4.70 -20.77 9.43
CA HIS A 117 -3.27 -20.51 9.60
C HIS A 117 -2.51 -21.78 10.06
N VAL A 118 -3.01 -22.96 9.70
CA VAL A 118 -2.32 -24.24 9.97
C VAL A 118 -1.19 -24.45 8.97
N ASP A 119 -1.50 -24.29 7.69
CA ASP A 119 -0.55 -24.26 6.58
C ASP A 119 -1.08 -23.27 5.55
N LEU A 120 -0.61 -22.02 5.60
CA LEU A 120 -1.15 -20.96 4.73
C LEU A 120 -1.11 -21.34 3.25
N VAL A 121 -0.06 -22.05 2.81
CA VAL A 121 0.06 -22.38 1.39
C VAL A 121 -1.04 -23.34 0.97
N LYS A 122 -1.31 -24.38 1.77
CA LYS A 122 -2.36 -25.36 1.45
C LYS A 122 -3.77 -24.84 1.75
N ASP A 123 -3.93 -24.12 2.85
CA ASP A 123 -5.20 -23.60 3.34
C ASP A 123 -5.79 -22.58 2.35
N LEU A 124 -4.98 -21.60 1.94
CA LEU A 124 -5.40 -20.57 0.99
C LEU A 124 -5.70 -21.15 -0.37
N ASN A 125 -4.83 -22.01 -0.89
CA ASN A 125 -5.05 -22.66 -2.18
C ASN A 125 -6.30 -23.56 -2.17
N SER A 126 -6.71 -24.07 -1.00
CA SER A 126 -7.93 -24.86 -0.84
C SER A 126 -9.21 -24.02 -0.74
N GLY A 127 -9.11 -22.72 -0.45
CA GLY A 127 -10.23 -21.78 -0.37
C GLY A 127 -10.60 -21.30 1.05
N LEU A 128 -9.74 -21.50 2.05
CA LEU A 128 -10.01 -21.14 3.44
C LEU A 128 -9.72 -19.66 3.73
N ILE A 129 -10.61 -18.78 3.26
CA ILE A 129 -10.55 -17.34 3.53
C ILE A 129 -11.95 -16.74 3.60
N GLY A 130 -12.18 -15.79 4.49
CA GLY A 130 -13.40 -15.00 4.57
C GLY A 130 -13.12 -13.53 4.89
N ALA A 131 -14.15 -12.69 4.74
CA ALA A 131 -14.02 -11.25 4.96
C ALA A 131 -14.44 -10.86 6.37
N LEU A 132 -13.66 -9.96 6.97
CA LEU A 132 -13.92 -9.35 8.26
C LEU A 132 -14.01 -7.83 8.08
N LEU A 133 -15.13 -7.23 8.44
CA LEU A 133 -15.33 -5.79 8.35
C LEU A 133 -15.44 -5.20 9.75
N VAL A 134 -14.56 -4.26 10.07
CA VAL A 134 -14.56 -3.54 11.36
C VAL A 134 -15.04 -2.12 11.10
N CYS A 135 -16.20 -1.77 11.67
CA CYS A 135 -16.90 -0.53 11.41
C CYS A 135 -16.91 0.40 12.62
N ARG A 136 -17.10 1.70 12.37
CA ARG A 136 -17.33 2.69 13.42
C ARG A 136 -18.67 2.44 14.13
N GLU A 137 -18.76 2.84 15.39
CA GLU A 137 -19.98 2.81 16.20
C GLU A 137 -21.19 3.39 15.47
N GLY A 138 -22.31 2.66 15.48
CA GLY A 138 -23.59 3.06 14.88
C GLY A 138 -23.70 2.89 13.36
N SER A 139 -22.75 2.20 12.72
CA SER A 139 -22.77 1.93 11.27
C SER A 139 -23.77 0.84 10.88
N LEU A 140 -23.91 -0.21 11.70
CA LEU A 140 -24.80 -1.36 11.48
C LEU A 140 -26.28 -0.96 11.62
N ALA A 141 -26.59 0.01 12.49
CA ALA A 141 -27.92 0.59 12.63
C ALA A 141 -28.33 1.40 11.38
N LYS A 142 -27.39 2.13 10.78
CA LYS A 142 -27.60 2.88 9.53
C LYS A 142 -27.70 1.98 8.30
N GLU A 143 -27.01 0.84 8.30
CA GLU A 143 -27.05 -0.12 7.19
C GLU A 143 -28.42 -0.81 7.03
N ARG A 144 -29.17 -0.96 8.12
CA ARG A 144 -30.56 -1.44 8.05
C ARG A 144 -31.56 -0.43 7.49
N THR A 145 -31.19 0.86 7.43
CA THR A 145 -32.07 1.97 7.02
C THR A 145 -31.67 2.60 5.68
N GLN A 146 -30.38 2.56 5.31
CA GLN A 146 -29.87 3.00 4.01
C GLN A 146 -29.19 1.83 3.30
N THR A 147 -29.71 1.45 2.13
CA THR A 147 -29.16 0.40 1.28
C THR A 147 -27.85 0.85 0.62
N LEU A 148 -26.76 0.86 1.39
CA LEU A 148 -25.41 1.01 0.84
C LEU A 148 -25.05 -0.28 0.11
N HIS A 149 -24.86 -0.20 -1.21
CA HIS A 149 -24.38 -1.33 -2.00
C HIS A 149 -22.89 -1.54 -1.70
N LYS A 150 -22.61 -2.56 -0.89
CA LYS A 150 -21.25 -2.99 -0.53
C LYS A 150 -20.99 -4.36 -1.17
N PHE A 151 -19.88 -4.48 -1.88
CA PHE A 151 -19.44 -5.76 -2.44
C PHE A 151 -18.06 -6.11 -1.92
N VAL A 152 -17.89 -7.37 -1.54
CA VAL A 152 -16.57 -7.92 -1.19
C VAL A 152 -15.99 -8.59 -2.43
N LEU A 153 -14.79 -8.14 -2.81
CA LEU A 153 -14.03 -8.66 -3.94
C LEU A 153 -12.72 -9.26 -3.43
N LEU A 154 -12.55 -10.55 -3.70
CA LEU A 154 -11.37 -11.33 -3.45
C LEU A 154 -10.66 -11.55 -4.80
N PHE A 155 -9.52 -10.92 -4.98
CA PHE A 155 -8.62 -11.20 -6.09
C PHE A 155 -7.62 -12.24 -5.62
N ALA A 156 -7.87 -13.50 -6.01
CA ALA A 156 -7.11 -14.64 -5.52
C ALA A 156 -6.51 -15.46 -6.65
N VAL A 157 -5.24 -15.82 -6.47
CA VAL A 157 -4.54 -16.80 -7.29
C VAL A 157 -4.55 -18.13 -6.56
N PHE A 158 -5.23 -19.13 -7.12
CA PHE A 158 -5.31 -20.47 -6.57
C PHE A 158 -4.40 -21.42 -7.35
N ASP A 159 -3.38 -21.96 -6.69
CA ASP A 159 -2.54 -23.04 -7.20
C ASP A 159 -3.10 -24.39 -6.72
N GLU A 160 -3.86 -25.06 -7.58
CA GLU A 160 -4.46 -26.36 -7.26
C GLU A 160 -3.40 -27.43 -6.95
N GLY A 161 -2.19 -27.30 -7.52
CA GLY A 161 -1.07 -28.22 -7.31
C GLY A 161 -0.44 -28.15 -5.92
N LYS A 162 -0.80 -27.12 -5.13
CA LYS A 162 -0.36 -26.93 -3.74
C LYS A 162 -1.53 -26.94 -2.74
N SER A 163 -2.72 -27.35 -3.17
CA SER A 163 -3.88 -27.49 -2.28
C SER A 163 -3.84 -28.78 -1.47
N TRP A 164 -4.67 -28.89 -0.44
CA TRP A 164 -4.80 -30.11 0.39
C TRP A 164 -5.30 -31.33 -0.38
N HIS A 165 -5.98 -31.14 -1.51
CA HIS A 165 -6.65 -32.22 -2.26
C HIS A 165 -5.81 -32.76 -3.44
N THR A 166 -4.52 -32.46 -3.47
CA THR A 166 -3.58 -32.81 -4.55
C THR A 166 -3.25 -34.31 -4.61
N GLU A 167 -2.98 -34.91 -3.45
CA GLU A 167 -2.49 -36.30 -3.34
C GLU A 167 -3.53 -37.34 -3.81
N THR A 168 -4.83 -37.02 -3.73
CA THR A 168 -5.91 -37.98 -4.03
C THR A 168 -6.02 -38.36 -5.52
N LYS A 169 -5.38 -37.60 -6.43
CA LYS A 169 -5.37 -37.93 -7.87
C LYS A 169 -4.13 -38.71 -8.32
N ASN A 170 -3.03 -38.68 -7.57
CA ASN A 170 -1.81 -39.41 -7.95
C ASN A 170 -1.99 -40.94 -7.85
N SER A 171 -2.94 -41.42 -7.06
CA SER A 171 -3.30 -42.85 -6.99
C SER A 171 -4.17 -43.33 -8.16
N LEU A 172 -4.74 -42.43 -8.97
CA LEU A 172 -5.56 -42.77 -10.15
C LEU A 172 -4.81 -42.62 -11.49
N ILE A 173 -3.59 -42.05 -11.49
CA ILE A 173 -2.81 -41.76 -12.70
C ILE A 173 -1.46 -42.51 -12.65
N GLN A 174 -1.47 -43.79 -12.31
CA GLN A 174 -0.28 -44.64 -12.45
C GLN A 174 -0.07 -45.15 -13.90
N ASP A 175 -1.03 -44.95 -14.80
CA ASP A 175 -0.92 -45.34 -16.21
C ASP A 175 -1.20 -44.15 -17.14
N ARG A 176 -0.17 -43.33 -17.41
CA ARG A 176 0.15 -42.70 -18.72
C ARG A 176 1.23 -41.62 -18.58
N ASP A 177 2.36 -41.89 -19.23
CA ASP A 177 3.36 -40.97 -19.76
C ASP A 177 3.94 -39.90 -18.83
N ALA A 178 5.08 -40.23 -18.21
CA ALA A 178 5.95 -39.35 -17.42
C ALA A 178 6.60 -38.18 -18.19
N ALA A 179 6.31 -38.00 -19.49
CA ALA A 179 6.87 -36.93 -20.31
C ALA A 179 6.05 -35.63 -20.29
N ALA A 180 4.88 -35.62 -19.65
CA ALA A 180 4.06 -34.43 -19.44
C ALA A 180 3.66 -34.30 -17.97
N ALA A 181 4.65 -34.11 -17.08
CA ALA A 181 4.42 -33.49 -15.78
C ALA A 181 3.93 -32.04 -16.01
N ARG A 182 2.68 -31.90 -16.48
CA ARG A 182 2.04 -30.60 -16.69
C ARG A 182 1.97 -29.93 -15.32
N ALA A 183 2.70 -28.82 -15.18
CA ALA A 183 2.49 -27.88 -14.10
C ALA A 183 0.98 -27.67 -13.94
N TRP A 184 0.47 -27.90 -12.73
CA TRP A 184 -0.95 -27.72 -12.45
C TRP A 184 -1.34 -26.29 -12.81
N PRO A 185 -2.50 -26.08 -13.47
CA PRO A 185 -2.87 -24.74 -13.92
C PRO A 185 -3.14 -23.86 -12.69
N LYS A 186 -2.41 -22.76 -12.58
CA LYS A 186 -2.70 -21.67 -11.65
C LYS A 186 -3.96 -20.95 -12.14
N MET A 187 -4.91 -20.74 -11.25
CA MET A 187 -6.17 -20.09 -11.57
C MET A 187 -6.17 -18.66 -11.03
N HIS A 188 -6.26 -17.68 -11.92
CA HIS A 188 -6.37 -16.27 -11.56
C HIS A 188 -7.84 -15.89 -11.51
N THR A 189 -8.38 -15.66 -10.31
CA THR A 189 -9.83 -15.60 -10.11
C THR A 189 -10.30 -14.33 -9.41
N VAL A 190 -11.57 -13.99 -9.63
CA VAL A 190 -12.31 -12.98 -8.85
C VAL A 190 -13.43 -13.69 -8.10
N ASN A 191 -13.38 -13.66 -6.76
CA ASN A 191 -14.25 -14.44 -5.88
C ASN A 191 -14.27 -15.95 -6.20
N GLY A 192 -13.23 -16.45 -6.88
CA GLY A 192 -13.14 -17.84 -7.31
C GLY A 192 -13.77 -18.16 -8.68
N TYR A 193 -14.25 -17.15 -9.39
CA TYR A 193 -14.73 -17.26 -10.77
C TYR A 193 -13.65 -16.78 -11.76
N VAL A 194 -13.68 -17.36 -12.97
CA VAL A 194 -12.76 -17.05 -14.07
C VAL A 194 -13.53 -16.67 -15.33
N ASN A 195 -12.89 -15.98 -16.27
CA ASN A 195 -13.42 -15.70 -17.61
C ASN A 195 -14.82 -15.08 -17.59
N ARG A 196 -15.02 -14.04 -16.77
CA ARG A 196 -16.26 -13.24 -16.72
C ARG A 196 -17.50 -13.98 -16.24
N SER A 197 -17.31 -15.09 -15.53
CA SER A 197 -18.42 -15.92 -15.03
C SER A 197 -19.04 -15.44 -13.71
N LEU A 198 -18.44 -14.45 -13.04
CA LEU A 198 -18.91 -13.93 -11.75
C LEU A 198 -20.30 -13.27 -11.87
N PRO A 199 -21.36 -13.81 -11.24
CA PRO A 199 -22.69 -13.23 -11.27
C PRO A 199 -22.97 -12.33 -10.06
N GLY A 200 -23.93 -11.42 -10.19
CA GLY A 200 -24.52 -10.70 -9.04
C GLY A 200 -23.84 -9.40 -8.63
N LEU A 201 -22.89 -8.89 -9.41
CA LEU A 201 -22.37 -7.52 -9.25
C LEU A 201 -23.31 -6.53 -9.93
N ILE A 202 -24.25 -5.99 -9.16
CA ILE A 202 -25.25 -5.03 -9.63
C ILE A 202 -25.16 -3.76 -8.78
N GLY A 203 -24.83 -2.64 -9.43
CA GLY A 203 -24.79 -1.31 -8.81
C GLY A 203 -25.96 -0.43 -9.26
N CYS A 204 -26.33 0.54 -8.42
CA CYS A 204 -27.35 1.52 -8.76
C CYS A 204 -26.73 2.75 -9.44
N HIS A 205 -27.36 3.20 -10.51
CA HIS A 205 -27.01 4.44 -11.20
C HIS A 205 -27.07 5.67 -10.25
N ARG A 206 -26.08 6.57 -10.40
CA ARG A 206 -25.89 7.80 -9.60
C ARG A 206 -25.68 7.59 -8.09
N LYS A 207 -25.52 6.36 -7.64
CA LYS A 207 -25.15 6.05 -6.25
C LYS A 207 -23.69 5.65 -6.17
N SER A 208 -23.09 5.90 -5.01
CA SER A 208 -21.77 5.38 -4.69
C SER A 208 -21.86 3.90 -4.32
N LEU A 209 -20.83 3.16 -4.71
CA LEU A 209 -20.67 1.76 -4.39
C LEU A 209 -19.33 1.55 -3.70
N TYR A 210 -19.34 0.77 -2.62
CA TYR A 210 -18.16 0.46 -1.83
C TYR A 210 -17.65 -0.94 -2.16
N TRP A 211 -16.36 -1.01 -2.48
CA TRP A 211 -15.61 -2.22 -2.75
C TRP A 211 -14.72 -2.54 -1.56
N HIS A 212 -14.97 -3.67 -0.92
CA HIS A 212 -14.08 -4.28 0.08
C HIS A 212 -13.17 -5.25 -0.63
N VAL A 213 -11.94 -4.82 -0.91
CA VAL A 213 -10.99 -5.51 -1.77
C VAL A 213 -9.97 -6.25 -0.92
N ILE A 214 -9.85 -7.56 -1.20
CA ILE A 214 -8.91 -8.46 -0.57
C ILE A 214 -8.06 -9.07 -1.68
N GLY A 215 -6.76 -8.77 -1.68
CA GLY A 215 -5.77 -9.40 -2.53
C GLY A 215 -5.19 -10.62 -1.84
N MET A 216 -5.23 -11.79 -2.46
CA MET A 216 -4.68 -13.01 -1.89
C MET A 216 -3.86 -13.80 -2.91
N GLY A 217 -2.74 -14.35 -2.48
CA GLY A 217 -1.91 -15.21 -3.32
C GLY A 217 -0.76 -15.79 -2.51
N THR A 218 -0.37 -17.03 -2.82
CA THR A 218 0.82 -17.65 -2.21
C THR A 218 2.11 -17.27 -2.93
N THR A 219 2.02 -16.72 -4.14
CA THR A 219 3.15 -16.23 -4.94
C THR A 219 3.21 -14.71 -4.86
N PRO A 220 4.41 -14.10 -4.99
CA PRO A 220 4.60 -12.64 -4.98
C PRO A 220 4.14 -11.99 -6.30
N GLU A 221 2.99 -12.42 -6.83
CA GLU A 221 2.39 -11.89 -8.04
C GLU A 221 1.53 -10.67 -7.70
N VAL A 222 1.67 -9.61 -8.49
CA VAL A 222 0.89 -8.37 -8.33
C VAL A 222 -0.22 -8.31 -9.37
N HIS A 223 -1.33 -7.67 -9.02
CA HIS A 223 -2.46 -7.46 -9.91
C HIS A 223 -2.77 -5.97 -10.02
N SER A 224 -2.89 -5.46 -11.24
CA SER A 224 -3.36 -4.11 -11.52
C SER A 224 -4.78 -4.19 -12.07
N ILE A 225 -5.76 -3.91 -11.22
CA ILE A 225 -7.18 -4.07 -11.55
C ILE A 225 -7.77 -2.75 -12.02
N PHE A 226 -8.48 -2.79 -13.15
CA PHE A 226 -9.18 -1.65 -13.72
C PHE A 226 -10.68 -1.97 -13.82
N LEU A 227 -11.49 -0.91 -13.66
CA LEU A 227 -12.91 -0.94 -13.97
C LEU A 227 -13.15 -0.05 -15.18
N GLU A 228 -13.69 -0.64 -16.24
CA GLU A 228 -13.96 0.07 -17.49
C GLU A 228 -14.87 1.29 -17.27
N GLY A 229 -14.46 2.44 -17.80
CA GLY A 229 -15.21 3.70 -17.72
C GLY A 229 -15.23 4.39 -16.35
N HIS A 230 -14.62 3.81 -15.31
CA HIS A 230 -14.74 4.32 -13.95
C HIS A 230 -13.39 4.54 -13.28
N THR A 231 -13.40 5.35 -12.22
CA THR A 231 -12.24 5.54 -11.34
C THR A 231 -12.58 5.10 -9.93
N PHE A 232 -11.54 4.75 -9.17
CA PHE A 232 -11.63 4.40 -7.77
C PHE A 232 -11.20 5.58 -6.90
N LEU A 233 -11.84 5.69 -5.74
CA LEU A 233 -11.46 6.58 -4.66
C LEU A 233 -10.91 5.72 -3.53
N VAL A 234 -9.60 5.80 -3.31
CA VAL A 234 -8.88 5.04 -2.27
C VAL A 234 -8.13 6.04 -1.41
N ARG A 235 -8.34 6.01 -0.08
CA ARG A 235 -7.70 6.96 0.86
C ARG A 235 -7.82 8.42 0.40
N ASN A 236 -8.99 8.79 -0.13
CA ASN A 236 -9.30 10.11 -0.69
C ASN A 236 -8.46 10.55 -1.91
N HIS A 237 -7.79 9.60 -2.59
CA HIS A 237 -7.09 9.84 -3.85
C HIS A 237 -7.83 9.16 -4.99
N ARG A 238 -7.92 9.84 -6.14
CA ARG A 238 -8.50 9.27 -7.35
C ARG A 238 -7.45 8.39 -8.02
N GLN A 239 -7.74 7.10 -8.11
CA GLN A 239 -6.89 6.09 -8.73
C GLN A 239 -7.64 5.45 -9.90
N ALA A 240 -6.97 5.28 -11.04
CA ALA A 240 -7.56 4.58 -12.19
C ALA A 240 -7.48 3.05 -12.01
N SER A 241 -6.43 2.58 -11.35
CA SER A 241 -6.19 1.17 -11.06
C SER A 241 -6.10 0.90 -9.57
N LEU A 242 -6.53 -0.28 -9.17
CA LEU A 242 -6.21 -0.85 -7.86
C LEU A 242 -4.95 -1.70 -8.00
N GLU A 243 -3.87 -1.26 -7.36
CA GLU A 243 -2.64 -2.01 -7.26
C GLU A 243 -2.75 -2.95 -6.06
N ILE A 244 -2.80 -4.25 -6.34
CA ILE A 244 -3.04 -5.29 -5.36
C ILE A 244 -1.82 -6.20 -5.34
N SER A 245 -1.12 -6.24 -4.21
CA SER A 245 -0.13 -7.28 -3.91
C SER A 245 -0.76 -8.38 -3.04
N PRO A 246 -0.10 -9.52 -2.85
CA PRO A 246 -0.62 -10.57 -1.98
C PRO A 246 -0.87 -10.05 -0.55
N ILE A 247 -1.98 -10.47 0.06
CA ILE A 247 -2.45 -10.07 1.40
C ILE A 247 -2.62 -8.54 1.50
N THR A 248 -3.23 -7.93 0.48
CA THR A 248 -3.58 -6.51 0.49
C THR A 248 -5.03 -6.30 0.87
N PHE A 249 -5.29 -5.41 1.83
CA PHE A 249 -6.64 -5.01 2.21
C PHE A 249 -6.89 -3.56 1.84
N LEU A 250 -7.87 -3.32 0.97
CA LEU A 250 -8.20 -1.99 0.48
C LEU A 250 -9.72 -1.80 0.51
N THR A 251 -10.14 -0.60 0.88
CA THR A 251 -11.53 -0.18 0.74
C THR A 251 -11.57 0.92 -0.30
N ALA A 252 -12.22 0.66 -1.42
CA ALA A 252 -12.34 1.59 -2.53
C ALA A 252 -13.80 2.02 -2.71
N GLN A 253 -14.02 3.27 -3.08
CA GLN A 253 -15.33 3.76 -3.45
C GLN A 253 -15.35 4.10 -4.94
N THR A 254 -16.42 3.78 -5.63
CA THR A 254 -16.66 4.24 -7.00
C THR A 254 -18.02 4.91 -7.11
N VAL A 255 -18.17 5.83 -8.06
CA VAL A 255 -19.44 6.50 -8.36
C VAL A 255 -19.84 6.05 -9.76
N LEU A 256 -20.99 5.39 -9.85
CA LEU A 256 -21.48 4.80 -11.09
C LEU A 256 -22.36 5.83 -11.82
N MET A 257 -21.78 6.51 -12.80
CA MET A 257 -22.48 7.57 -13.55
C MET A 257 -23.17 7.05 -14.80
N ASP A 258 -22.61 6.00 -15.42
CA ASP A 258 -23.08 5.49 -16.69
C ASP A 258 -23.88 4.18 -16.49
N LEU A 259 -24.96 4.03 -17.26
CA LEU A 259 -25.76 2.80 -17.32
C LEU A 259 -25.13 1.81 -18.30
N GLY A 260 -25.02 0.53 -17.91
CA GLY A 260 -24.46 -0.49 -18.78
C GLY A 260 -23.79 -1.64 -18.04
N GLN A 261 -23.03 -2.43 -18.81
CA GLN A 261 -22.15 -3.46 -18.27
C GLN A 261 -20.70 -3.03 -18.47
N PHE A 262 -19.94 -3.03 -17.39
CA PHE A 262 -18.54 -2.61 -17.37
C PHE A 262 -17.66 -3.81 -17.01
N LEU A 263 -16.54 -3.96 -17.72
CA LEU A 263 -15.57 -5.01 -17.41
C LEU A 263 -14.67 -4.58 -16.25
N LEU A 264 -14.60 -5.42 -15.22
CA LEU A 264 -13.62 -5.36 -14.14
C LEU A 264 -12.55 -6.42 -14.42
N PHE A 265 -11.31 -6.02 -14.67
CA PHE A 265 -10.27 -6.95 -15.12
C PHE A 265 -8.86 -6.58 -14.66
N CYS A 266 -7.97 -7.57 -14.66
CA CYS A 266 -6.53 -7.33 -14.48
C CYS A 266 -5.88 -6.91 -15.81
N HIS A 267 -5.17 -5.78 -15.84
CA HIS A 267 -4.54 -5.25 -17.05
C HIS A 267 -3.22 -5.93 -17.43
N ILE A 268 -2.71 -6.83 -16.59
CA ILE A 268 -1.50 -7.59 -16.88
C ILE A 268 -1.84 -8.68 -17.90
N SER A 269 -1.19 -8.67 -19.07
CA SER A 269 -1.56 -9.53 -20.21
C SER A 269 -1.62 -11.02 -19.89
N SER A 270 -0.69 -11.54 -19.09
CA SER A 270 -0.71 -12.96 -18.67
C SER A 270 -1.95 -13.27 -17.83
N HIS A 271 -2.18 -12.50 -16.76
CA HIS A 271 -3.28 -12.73 -15.81
C HIS A 271 -4.65 -12.54 -16.45
N GLN A 272 -4.73 -11.68 -17.48
CA GLN A 272 -5.96 -11.50 -18.25
C GLN A 272 -6.34 -12.77 -19.01
N HIS A 273 -5.38 -13.41 -19.68
CA HIS A 273 -5.60 -14.70 -20.34
C HIS A 273 -5.88 -15.83 -19.35
N ASP A 274 -5.36 -15.72 -18.13
CA ASP A 274 -5.59 -16.70 -17.05
C ASP A 274 -6.94 -16.51 -16.32
N GLY A 275 -7.70 -15.46 -16.67
CA GLY A 275 -9.13 -15.38 -16.40
C GLY A 275 -9.59 -14.43 -15.30
N MET A 276 -8.72 -13.53 -14.80
CA MET A 276 -9.08 -12.54 -13.78
C MET A 276 -9.90 -11.37 -14.39
N GLU A 277 -11.14 -11.67 -14.76
CA GLU A 277 -12.10 -10.75 -15.37
C GLU A 277 -13.52 -11.04 -14.84
N ALA A 278 -14.31 -9.99 -14.60
CA ALA A 278 -15.69 -10.04 -14.14
C ALA A 278 -16.53 -8.91 -14.74
N TYR A 279 -17.85 -9.10 -14.86
CA TYR A 279 -18.76 -8.04 -15.29
C TYR A 279 -19.42 -7.36 -14.10
N VAL A 280 -19.50 -6.03 -14.15
CA VAL A 280 -20.28 -5.20 -13.22
C VAL A 280 -21.43 -4.59 -14.01
N LYS A 281 -22.66 -4.85 -13.59
CA LYS A 281 -23.86 -4.27 -14.22
C LYS A 281 -24.35 -3.07 -13.42
N VAL A 282 -24.67 -1.98 -14.09
CA VAL A 282 -25.24 -0.79 -13.48
C VAL A 282 -26.66 -0.61 -14.00
N ASP A 283 -27.64 -0.75 -13.10
CA ASP A 283 -29.06 -0.63 -13.40
C ASP A 283 -29.68 0.58 -12.68
N SER A 284 -30.84 1.04 -13.15
CA SER A 284 -31.63 2.05 -12.44
C SER A 284 -32.38 1.39 -11.29
N CYS A 285 -32.09 1.83 -10.06
CA CYS A 285 -32.77 1.34 -8.87
C CYS A 285 -33.96 2.25 -8.52
N PRO A 286 -35.08 1.70 -8.01
CA PRO A 286 -36.17 2.51 -7.51
C PRO A 286 -35.70 3.33 -6.29
N GLU A 287 -35.92 4.63 -6.34
CA GLU A 287 -35.78 5.50 -5.17
C GLU A 287 -37.04 5.35 -4.31
N GLU A 288 -36.88 5.14 -3.00
CA GLU A 288 -38.04 5.16 -2.09
C GLU A 288 -38.69 6.55 -2.16
N PRO A 289 -39.99 6.66 -2.46
CA PRO A 289 -40.68 7.94 -2.41
C PRO A 289 -40.74 8.38 -0.96
N GLN A 290 -40.07 9.50 -0.64
CA GLN A 290 -40.22 10.13 0.66
C GLN A 290 -41.69 10.51 0.84
N LEU A 291 -42.37 9.86 1.80
CA LEU A 291 -43.69 10.21 2.27
C LEU A 291 -43.63 11.64 2.83
N ARG A 292 -43.92 12.64 1.98
CA ARG A 292 -44.28 13.98 2.43
C ARG A 292 -45.54 13.85 3.28
N MET A 293 -45.41 13.95 4.59
CA MET A 293 -46.54 14.29 5.44
C MET A 293 -47.04 15.66 4.99
N LYS A 294 -48.17 15.68 4.27
CA LYS A 294 -49.00 16.87 4.11
C LYS A 294 -49.59 17.19 5.47
N ASN A 295 -49.01 18.17 6.16
CA ASN A 295 -49.80 18.98 7.08
C ASN A 295 -50.46 20.07 6.22
N ASN A 296 -51.76 19.93 6.01
CA ASN A 296 -52.60 20.96 5.42
C ASN A 296 -52.84 22.03 6.49
N GLU A 297 -52.26 23.21 6.35
CA GLU A 297 -52.84 24.45 6.88
C GLU A 297 -52.64 25.56 5.82
N GLU A 298 -53.74 25.79 5.11
CA GLU A 298 -54.28 26.98 4.44
C GLU A 298 -53.35 28.11 3.94
N GLU A 299 -53.54 28.39 2.66
CA GLU A 299 -53.02 29.51 1.85
C GLU A 299 -53.53 30.87 2.35
N GLU A 300 -52.67 31.90 2.33
CA GLU A 300 -53.08 33.25 1.93
C GLU A 300 -52.02 33.88 1.01
N ASP A 301 -52.44 34.10 -0.24
CA ASP A 301 -51.77 34.79 -1.35
C ASP A 301 -51.53 36.27 -1.07
N TYR A 302 -50.37 36.80 -1.48
CA TYR A 302 -50.25 38.12 -2.14
C TYR A 302 -49.03 38.16 -3.07
N ASP A 303 -49.31 38.29 -4.37
CA ASP A 303 -48.37 38.54 -5.47
C ASP A 303 -47.68 39.91 -5.39
N ASN A 304 -46.38 39.96 -5.71
CA ASN A 304 -45.86 40.70 -6.88
C ASN A 304 -44.32 40.67 -6.99
N ASP A 305 -43.84 40.12 -8.11
CA ASP A 305 -42.73 40.52 -8.99
C ASP A 305 -41.52 41.28 -8.41
N PHE A 306 -40.31 40.69 -8.52
CA PHE A 306 -39.15 41.30 -9.18
C PHE A 306 -38.03 40.26 -9.43
N ALA A 307 -37.38 40.40 -10.58
CA ALA A 307 -36.53 39.43 -11.27
C ALA A 307 -35.14 39.14 -10.65
N ASP A 308 -34.59 38.00 -11.08
CA ASP A 308 -33.19 37.56 -11.13
C ASP A 308 -32.37 37.50 -9.82
N SER A 309 -32.27 36.28 -9.27
CA SER A 309 -30.96 35.61 -9.17
C SER A 309 -31.14 34.10 -9.06
N GLU A 310 -30.50 33.34 -9.96
CA GLU A 310 -30.27 31.91 -9.80
C GLU A 310 -29.60 31.67 -8.44
N MET A 311 -30.35 31.09 -7.52
CA MET A 311 -29.81 30.50 -6.30
C MET A 311 -30.07 29.01 -6.40
N ASP A 312 -29.01 28.26 -6.72
CA ASP A 312 -28.98 26.80 -6.61
C ASP A 312 -29.46 26.41 -5.21
N VAL A 313 -30.68 25.87 -5.15
CA VAL A 313 -31.24 25.24 -3.96
C VAL A 313 -30.44 23.96 -3.75
N VAL A 314 -29.44 24.04 -2.88
CA VAL A 314 -28.75 22.86 -2.35
C VAL A 314 -29.79 22.02 -1.61
N ARG A 315 -30.21 20.92 -2.24
CA ARG A 315 -30.89 19.84 -1.54
C ARG A 315 -29.91 19.27 -0.52
N PHE A 316 -30.36 19.17 0.73
CA PHE A 316 -29.67 18.41 1.77
C PHE A 316 -29.90 16.93 1.47
N ASP A 317 -29.00 16.32 0.69
CA ASP A 317 -28.86 14.87 0.65
C ASP A 317 -28.18 14.40 1.94
N ASP A 318 -28.70 13.31 2.52
CA ASP A 318 -28.35 12.76 3.82
C ASP A 318 -26.83 12.63 4.08
N ASP A 319 -26.43 12.95 5.32
CA ASP A 319 -25.07 12.84 5.88
C ASP A 319 -24.52 11.41 5.84
N ASN A 320 -24.11 10.94 4.66
CA ASN A 320 -23.29 9.76 4.50
C ASN A 320 -22.21 10.01 3.45
N SER A 321 -21.02 10.43 3.92
CA SER A 321 -19.78 10.47 3.15
C SER A 321 -19.95 11.03 1.72
N SER A 322 -20.52 12.23 1.60
CA SER A 322 -20.45 13.00 0.36
C SER A 322 -19.00 12.98 -0.11
N SER A 323 -18.74 12.56 -1.34
CA SER A 323 -17.38 12.48 -1.90
C SER A 323 -16.64 13.79 -1.59
N PHE A 324 -15.65 13.73 -0.70
CA PHE A 324 -14.95 14.91 -0.14
C PHE A 324 -14.11 15.67 -1.16
N ILE A 325 -14.19 15.29 -2.44
CA ILE A 325 -13.64 16.07 -3.54
C ILE A 325 -14.57 17.27 -3.77
N GLN A 326 -14.53 18.21 -2.83
CA GLN A 326 -14.87 19.58 -3.14
C GLN A 326 -13.88 20.02 -4.20
N ILE A 327 -14.40 20.36 -5.38
CA ILE A 327 -13.62 20.94 -6.46
C ILE A 327 -13.00 22.22 -5.88
N ARG A 328 -11.73 22.14 -5.46
CA ARG A 328 -10.96 23.30 -4.99
C ARG A 328 -10.63 24.12 -6.22
N SER A 329 -11.54 24.98 -6.63
CA SER A 329 -11.27 25.85 -7.76
C SER A 329 -11.41 27.31 -7.35
N VAL A 330 -10.25 27.97 -7.28
CA VAL A 330 -10.10 29.23 -8.02
C VAL A 330 -10.24 28.84 -9.50
N ALA A 331 -11.47 28.65 -9.97
CA ALA A 331 -11.74 28.23 -11.34
C ALA A 331 -11.40 29.40 -12.28
N LYS A 332 -10.84 29.10 -13.45
CA LYS A 332 -11.01 29.99 -14.59
C LYS A 332 -12.52 30.21 -14.79
N LYS A 333 -12.93 31.44 -15.11
CA LYS A 333 -14.35 31.78 -15.30
C LYS A 333 -15.04 30.95 -16.39
N HIS A 334 -14.28 30.48 -17.38
CA HIS A 334 -14.80 29.66 -18.48
C HIS A 334 -13.82 28.53 -18.82
N PRO A 335 -14.33 27.32 -19.12
CA PRO A 335 -13.51 26.20 -19.60
C PRO A 335 -12.87 26.55 -20.94
N LYS A 336 -11.62 26.14 -21.16
CA LYS A 336 -10.92 26.32 -22.42
C LYS A 336 -11.00 25.05 -23.25
N THR A 337 -11.17 25.21 -24.57
CA THR A 337 -10.99 24.11 -25.50
C THR A 337 -9.55 24.12 -26.03
N TRP A 338 -8.82 23.05 -25.78
CA TRP A 338 -7.46 22.86 -26.31
C TRP A 338 -7.53 22.02 -27.57
N VAL A 339 -6.92 22.50 -28.65
CA VAL A 339 -6.89 21.81 -29.95
C VAL A 339 -5.47 21.28 -30.17
N HIS A 340 -5.36 19.99 -30.43
CA HIS A 340 -4.09 19.33 -30.74
C HIS A 340 -4.21 18.49 -32.01
N TYR A 341 -3.25 18.65 -32.93
CA TYR A 341 -3.14 17.84 -34.12
C TYR A 341 -2.05 16.78 -33.90
N ILE A 342 -2.44 15.51 -33.81
CA ILE A 342 -1.50 14.41 -33.56
C ILE A 342 -1.55 13.40 -34.69
N ALA A 343 -0.37 13.06 -35.24
CA ALA A 343 -0.25 11.96 -36.18
C ALA A 343 0.58 10.79 -35.62
N ALA A 344 0.21 9.57 -35.99
CA ALA A 344 1.06 8.40 -35.78
C ALA A 344 1.98 8.22 -37.00
N GLU A 345 3.30 8.35 -36.80
CA GLU A 345 4.31 8.29 -37.86
C GLU A 345 5.40 7.26 -37.56
N GLU A 346 5.91 6.60 -38.61
CA GLU A 346 7.05 5.69 -38.49
C GLU A 346 8.38 6.45 -38.45
N GLU A 347 9.24 6.13 -37.49
CA GLU A 347 10.57 6.72 -37.33
C GLU A 347 11.57 5.65 -36.86
N ASP A 348 12.82 5.77 -37.31
CA ASP A 348 13.91 4.92 -36.81
C ASP A 348 14.37 5.44 -35.44
N TRP A 349 14.11 4.64 -34.40
CA TRP A 349 14.41 4.99 -33.02
C TRP A 349 15.72 4.35 -32.55
N ASP A 350 16.65 5.16 -32.05
CA ASP A 350 17.86 4.69 -31.38
C ASP A 350 17.66 4.70 -29.85
N TYR A 351 17.76 3.53 -29.22
CA TYR A 351 17.61 3.41 -27.77
C TYR A 351 18.83 3.92 -26.99
N ALA A 352 19.99 4.05 -27.64
CA ALA A 352 21.25 4.41 -27.00
C ALA A 352 22.05 5.40 -27.87
N PRO A 353 21.53 6.63 -28.06
CA PRO A 353 22.15 7.62 -28.95
C PRO A 353 23.53 8.11 -28.47
N SER A 354 23.79 8.08 -27.15
CA SER A 354 24.99 8.68 -26.54
C SER A 354 26.01 7.66 -26.00
N VAL A 355 25.88 6.37 -26.33
CA VAL A 355 26.80 5.33 -25.81
C VAL A 355 28.04 5.17 -26.70
N ILE A 356 29.23 5.32 -26.09
CA ILE A 356 30.55 5.03 -26.67
C ILE A 356 30.79 3.51 -26.70
N ALA A 357 31.49 3.03 -27.74
CA ALA A 357 31.70 1.62 -28.12
C ALA A 357 32.16 0.66 -26.99
N PRO A 358 31.96 -0.67 -27.15
CA PRO A 358 31.64 -1.59 -26.07
C PRO A 358 32.86 -2.22 -25.38
N ASN A 359 32.81 -2.34 -24.05
CA ASN A 359 33.54 -3.40 -23.35
C ASN A 359 32.77 -4.72 -23.52
N ASP A 360 33.41 -5.72 -24.11
CA ASP A 360 32.79 -6.96 -24.64
C ASP A 360 32.19 -7.91 -23.60
N ARG A 361 32.29 -7.61 -22.29
CA ARG A 361 31.78 -8.46 -21.20
C ARG A 361 30.48 -7.97 -20.53
N SER A 362 29.93 -6.82 -20.93
CA SER A 362 28.72 -6.26 -20.30
C SER A 362 27.42 -6.75 -20.96
N TYR A 363 26.39 -7.08 -20.17
CA TYR A 363 25.01 -7.36 -20.60
C TYR A 363 24.48 -6.35 -21.64
N LYS A 364 24.98 -5.10 -21.60
CA LYS A 364 24.67 -4.01 -22.53
C LYS A 364 25.06 -4.32 -23.98
N SER A 365 26.13 -5.08 -24.24
CA SER A 365 26.56 -5.44 -25.59
C SER A 365 25.56 -6.38 -26.28
N GLN A 366 24.82 -7.18 -25.51
CA GLN A 366 23.85 -8.13 -26.05
C GLN A 366 22.67 -7.44 -26.75
N TYR A 367 22.21 -6.30 -26.21
CA TYR A 367 21.06 -5.56 -26.73
C TYR A 367 21.44 -4.43 -27.69
N LEU A 368 22.62 -3.82 -27.52
CA LEU A 368 23.00 -2.63 -28.30
C LEU A 368 23.85 -2.94 -29.55
N ASN A 369 24.63 -4.02 -29.54
CA ASN A 369 25.50 -4.35 -30.67
C ASN A 369 24.72 -5.06 -31.77
N ASN A 370 24.92 -4.60 -33.00
CA ASN A 370 24.38 -5.25 -34.18
C ASN A 370 25.19 -6.53 -34.47
N GLY A 371 24.52 -7.63 -34.82
CA GLY A 371 25.14 -8.92 -35.09
C GLY A 371 24.34 -9.75 -36.10
N PRO A 372 24.85 -10.89 -36.56
CA PRO A 372 24.23 -11.67 -37.64
C PRO A 372 22.79 -12.15 -37.34
N GLN A 373 22.42 -12.26 -36.06
CA GLN A 373 21.06 -12.59 -35.60
C GLN A 373 20.48 -11.53 -34.64
N ARG A 374 21.08 -10.33 -34.56
CA ARG A 374 20.70 -9.29 -33.59
C ARG A 374 20.62 -7.93 -34.27
N ILE A 375 19.47 -7.28 -34.18
CA ILE A 375 19.23 -5.97 -34.81
C ILE A 375 20.09 -4.86 -34.17
N GLY A 376 20.41 -4.99 -32.88
CA GLY A 376 21.22 -4.03 -32.12
C GLY A 376 20.39 -2.89 -31.54
N ARG A 377 20.91 -1.65 -31.60
CA ARG A 377 20.35 -0.47 -30.90
C ARG A 377 19.21 0.30 -31.62
N LYS A 378 19.11 0.20 -32.95
CA LYS A 378 18.20 1.02 -33.78
C LYS A 378 17.05 0.18 -34.29
N TYR A 379 15.81 0.62 -34.04
CA TYR A 379 14.59 -0.07 -34.44
C TYR A 379 13.63 0.90 -35.10
N LYS A 380 13.00 0.47 -36.19
CA LYS A 380 11.88 1.19 -36.79
C LYS A 380 10.65 1.08 -35.90
N LYS A 381 10.10 2.20 -35.48
CA LYS A 381 8.96 2.29 -34.54
C LYS A 381 7.91 3.27 -35.03
N VAL A 382 6.73 3.23 -34.43
CA VAL A 382 5.66 4.21 -34.63
C VAL A 382 5.57 5.10 -33.39
N ARG A 383 5.48 6.42 -33.59
CA ARG A 383 5.37 7.41 -32.51
C ARG A 383 4.23 8.37 -32.76
N PHE A 384 3.65 8.89 -31.68
CA PHE A 384 2.71 10.01 -31.76
C PHE A 384 3.49 11.32 -31.85
N MET A 385 3.30 12.06 -32.93
CA MET A 385 3.94 13.34 -33.21
C MET A 385 2.90 14.46 -33.23
N ALA A 386 3.21 15.60 -32.61
CA ALA A 386 2.37 16.79 -32.66
C ALA A 386 2.67 17.66 -33.89
N TYR A 387 1.61 18.27 -34.41
CA TYR A 387 1.59 19.15 -35.56
C TYR A 387 0.91 20.47 -35.21
N THR A 388 1.31 21.55 -35.88
CA THR A 388 0.76 22.89 -35.62
C THR A 388 -0.65 23.06 -36.17
N ASP A 389 -0.96 22.40 -37.29
CA ASP A 389 -2.19 22.61 -38.06
C ASP A 389 -2.76 21.30 -38.62
N GLU A 390 -4.04 21.34 -39.01
CA GLU A 390 -4.80 20.25 -39.66
C GLU A 390 -4.13 19.66 -40.92
N THR A 391 -3.18 20.39 -41.54
CA THR A 391 -2.49 19.93 -42.73
C THR A 391 -1.42 18.86 -42.44
N PHE A 392 -1.06 18.66 -41.17
CA PHE A 392 -0.01 17.73 -40.71
C PHE A 392 1.31 17.85 -41.48
N LYS A 393 1.68 19.07 -41.93
CA LYS A 393 2.94 19.34 -42.66
C LYS A 393 4.06 19.83 -41.74
N THR A 394 3.74 20.70 -40.80
CA THR A 394 4.71 21.36 -39.92
C THR A 394 4.66 20.73 -38.53
N ARG A 395 5.77 20.10 -38.13
CA ARG A 395 5.89 19.44 -36.83
C ARG A 395 6.13 20.47 -35.73
N GLU A 396 5.57 20.22 -34.56
CA GLU A 396 5.94 20.96 -33.36
C GLU A 396 7.36 20.58 -32.90
N PRO A 397 8.10 21.53 -32.27
CA PRO A 397 9.47 21.27 -31.82
C PRO A 397 9.49 20.19 -30.73
N ILE A 398 10.24 19.11 -30.98
CA ILE A 398 10.38 17.98 -30.04
C ILE A 398 11.39 18.34 -28.95
N GLN A 399 11.00 18.17 -27.69
CA GLN A 399 11.93 18.22 -26.56
C GLN A 399 12.67 16.88 -26.45
N TYR A 400 14.00 16.89 -26.56
CA TYR A 400 14.84 15.69 -26.51
C TYR A 400 14.65 14.88 -25.21
N GLU A 401 14.34 15.56 -24.11
CA GLU A 401 14.11 14.99 -22.78
C GLU A 401 12.89 14.06 -22.71
N SER A 402 11.87 14.27 -23.55
CA SER A 402 10.64 13.47 -23.57
C SER A 402 10.77 12.17 -24.37
N GLY A 403 11.92 11.94 -25.02
CA GLY A 403 12.26 10.67 -25.65
C GLY A 403 11.21 10.17 -26.64
N ILE A 404 10.78 8.91 -26.48
CA ILE A 404 9.83 8.23 -27.38
C ILE A 404 8.36 8.65 -27.17
N LEU A 405 8.07 9.33 -26.06
CA LEU A 405 6.70 9.68 -25.66
C LEU A 405 6.04 10.61 -26.69
N GLY A 406 4.70 10.58 -26.70
CA GLY A 406 3.89 11.52 -27.46
C GLY A 406 3.92 12.93 -26.86
N PRO A 407 3.24 13.91 -27.49
CA PRO A 407 3.15 15.26 -26.95
C PRO A 407 2.42 15.28 -25.60
N LEU A 408 2.84 16.18 -24.72
CA LEU A 408 2.21 16.39 -23.42
C LEU A 408 0.82 17.01 -23.62
N LEU A 409 -0.21 16.33 -23.09
CA LEU A 409 -1.58 16.82 -23.09
C LEU A 409 -1.94 17.30 -21.69
N TYR A 410 -2.42 18.54 -21.59
CA TYR A 410 -2.80 19.17 -20.33
C TYR A 410 -4.24 19.68 -20.42
N GLY A 411 -5.01 19.47 -19.37
CA GLY A 411 -6.38 19.99 -19.25
C GLY A 411 -6.76 20.21 -17.79
N GLU A 412 -7.43 21.32 -17.50
CA GLU A 412 -8.02 21.57 -16.19
C GLU A 412 -9.43 20.94 -16.11
N VAL A 413 -9.98 20.83 -14.90
CA VAL A 413 -11.34 20.29 -14.71
C VAL A 413 -12.35 21.18 -15.44
N GLY A 414 -13.08 20.61 -16.39
CA GLY A 414 -14.05 21.30 -17.25
C GLY A 414 -13.53 21.67 -18.63
N ASP A 415 -12.21 21.62 -18.87
CA ASP A 415 -11.65 21.85 -20.20
C ASP A 415 -12.03 20.72 -21.18
N THR A 416 -12.09 21.05 -22.47
CA THR A 416 -12.32 20.08 -23.55
C THR A 416 -11.07 19.93 -24.40
N LEU A 417 -10.65 18.70 -24.66
CA LEU A 417 -9.50 18.38 -25.52
C LEU A 417 -10.03 17.92 -26.90
N LEU A 418 -9.86 18.76 -27.93
CA LEU A 418 -10.11 18.40 -29.33
C LEU A 418 -8.84 17.82 -29.93
N MET A 419 -8.93 16.56 -30.36
CA MET A 419 -7.79 15.78 -30.85
C MET A 419 -8.06 15.32 -32.28
N ASP A 420 -7.44 15.98 -33.26
CA ASP A 420 -7.50 15.56 -34.65
C ASP A 420 -6.38 14.57 -34.94
N LYS A 421 -6.77 13.36 -35.36
CA LYS A 421 -5.86 12.23 -35.53
C LYS A 421 -5.74 11.83 -36.99
N THR A 422 -4.51 11.70 -37.48
CA THR A 422 -4.21 11.08 -38.77
C THR A 422 -3.15 9.99 -38.65
N ILE A 423 -3.26 8.93 -39.46
CA ILE A 423 -2.29 7.83 -39.50
C ILE A 423 -1.52 7.95 -40.82
N LYS A 424 -0.20 8.16 -40.76
CA LYS A 424 0.67 8.18 -41.94
C LYS A 424 1.51 6.91 -41.97
N MET A 425 1.09 5.93 -42.76
CA MET A 425 1.79 4.65 -42.93
C MET A 425 2.24 4.47 -44.39
N PRO A 426 3.50 4.11 -44.64
CA PRO A 426 3.90 3.57 -45.95
C PRO A 426 3.34 2.13 -46.07
N ARG A 427 2.54 1.87 -47.11
CA ARG A 427 2.03 0.51 -47.40
C ARG A 427 3.20 -0.45 -47.64
N SER A 428 3.39 -1.44 -46.76
CA SER A 428 4.36 -2.52 -46.96
C SER A 428 3.81 -3.56 -47.94
N HIS A 429 4.53 -3.77 -49.05
CA HIS A 429 4.33 -4.90 -49.95
C HIS A 429 4.82 -6.19 -49.28
N ARG A 430 3.87 -7.11 -49.06
CA ARG A 430 4.11 -8.47 -48.56
C ARG A 430 4.76 -9.31 -49.68
N LYS A 431 6.08 -9.44 -49.71
CA LYS A 431 6.75 -10.51 -50.47
C LYS A 431 6.73 -11.79 -49.62
N LYS A 432 5.91 -12.76 -50.04
CA LYS A 432 6.10 -14.17 -49.70
C LYS A 432 7.30 -14.70 -50.49
N THR A 433 8.17 -15.44 -49.82
CA THR A 433 8.98 -16.47 -50.50
C THR A 433 9.13 -17.64 -49.54
N GLU A 434 8.55 -18.76 -49.95
CA GLU A 434 8.77 -20.09 -49.40
C GLU A 434 10.12 -20.63 -49.88
N ASN A 435 10.70 -21.50 -49.05
CA ASN A 435 11.93 -22.26 -49.28
C ASN A 435 11.86 -23.17 -50.52
N THR A 436 12.97 -23.34 -51.23
CA THR A 436 13.55 -24.67 -51.57
C THR A 436 14.97 -24.51 -52.15
N GLN A 437 15.97 -25.20 -51.58
CA GLN A 437 16.78 -26.23 -52.27
C GLN A 437 18.00 -26.68 -51.46
N ASN A 438 18.19 -28.00 -51.48
CA ASN A 438 19.25 -28.82 -50.90
C ASN A 438 20.62 -28.59 -51.54
N GLN A 439 21.69 -28.90 -50.80
CA GLN A 439 22.83 -29.69 -51.33
C GLN A 439 23.70 -30.29 -50.19
N GLN A 440 23.91 -31.61 -50.29
CA GLN A 440 24.87 -32.44 -49.55
C GLN A 440 26.24 -32.44 -50.27
N VAL A 441 27.34 -32.63 -49.53
CA VAL A 441 28.57 -33.30 -50.01
C VAL A 441 29.25 -34.07 -48.85
N SER A 442 29.73 -35.28 -49.19
CA SER A 442 30.42 -36.36 -48.46
C SER A 442 31.91 -36.05 -48.11
N PRO A 443 32.69 -37.00 -47.50
CA PRO A 443 33.34 -38.09 -48.26
C PRO A 443 33.51 -39.47 -47.56
N SER A 444 33.79 -40.47 -48.40
CA SER A 444 34.26 -41.88 -48.24
C SER A 444 35.70 -41.99 -47.67
N THR A 445 36.24 -43.11 -47.16
CA THR A 445 36.54 -44.43 -47.79
C THR A 445 36.88 -45.57 -46.80
N GLU A 446 36.80 -46.81 -47.29
CA GLU A 446 37.03 -48.15 -46.68
C GLU A 446 38.51 -48.52 -46.40
N ASP A 447 38.77 -49.52 -45.53
CA ASP A 447 39.49 -50.78 -45.89
C ASP A 447 39.68 -51.77 -44.71
N ALA A 448 40.07 -53.01 -45.05
CA ALA A 448 39.74 -54.29 -44.41
C ALA A 448 40.77 -54.93 -43.44
N SER A 449 40.24 -55.86 -42.61
CA SER A 449 40.75 -57.17 -42.12
C SER A 449 42.25 -57.47 -41.83
N SER A 450 42.52 -58.18 -40.72
CA SER A 450 43.16 -59.53 -40.75
C SER A 450 43.32 -60.18 -39.35
N SER A 451 43.27 -61.52 -39.36
CA SER A 451 43.37 -62.52 -38.29
C SER A 451 44.77 -63.14 -38.18
N SER A 452 45.14 -63.74 -37.04
CA SER A 452 45.95 -64.98 -37.02
C SER A 452 45.86 -65.77 -35.70
N LEU A 453 45.71 -67.09 -35.88
CA LEU A 453 45.82 -68.21 -34.93
C LEU A 453 47.26 -68.73 -34.87
N MET A 454 47.65 -69.43 -33.78
CA MET A 454 48.53 -70.59 -33.89
C MET A 454 48.33 -71.60 -32.73
N GLU A 455 48.09 -72.86 -33.12
CA GLU A 455 47.93 -74.07 -32.31
C GLU A 455 49.26 -74.76 -31.96
N GLN A 456 49.21 -75.64 -30.96
CA GLN A 456 50.24 -76.59 -30.51
C GLN A 456 50.37 -77.83 -31.42
N GLY A 457 51.57 -78.44 -31.45
CA GLY A 457 51.85 -79.75 -32.07
C GLY A 457 52.31 -80.80 -31.04
N LEU A 458 52.06 -82.08 -31.33
CA LEU A 458 52.12 -83.27 -30.47
C LEU A 458 53.22 -84.28 -30.88
N MET A 459 53.67 -85.07 -29.88
CA MET A 459 54.36 -86.41 -29.89
C MET A 459 55.76 -86.51 -30.55
N GLU A 460 56.72 -87.36 -30.13
CA GLU A 460 56.71 -88.74 -29.61
C GLU A 460 57.93 -89.00 -28.66
N ASN A 461 57.87 -90.03 -27.81
CA ASN A 461 59.05 -90.64 -27.15
C ASN A 461 58.93 -92.18 -27.21
N GLU A 462 60.00 -92.86 -27.63
CA GLU A 462 60.16 -94.32 -27.65
C GLU A 462 60.48 -94.90 -26.26
N CYS A 463 60.21 -96.19 -26.07
CA CYS A 463 60.33 -96.92 -24.80
C CYS A 463 61.18 -98.19 -24.98
N GLU A 464 62.05 -98.53 -24.03
CA GLU A 464 62.71 -99.85 -23.90
C GLU A 464 62.52 -100.42 -22.48
N GLU A 465 62.31 -101.74 -22.41
CA GLU A 465 61.84 -102.52 -21.26
C GLU A 465 62.92 -102.88 -20.22
N SER A 466 62.54 -102.95 -18.92
CA SER A 466 63.27 -103.75 -17.93
C SER A 466 62.35 -104.33 -16.83
N SER A 467 62.79 -105.46 -16.26
CA SER A 467 62.07 -106.49 -15.48
C SER A 467 61.10 -106.08 -14.36
N GLU A 468 59.97 -106.81 -14.31
CA GLU A 468 58.69 -106.53 -13.63
C GLU A 468 58.69 -106.53 -12.08
N LEU A 469 59.62 -107.24 -11.40
CA LEU A 469 59.56 -107.44 -9.94
C LEU A 469 60.33 -106.40 -9.09
N GLY A 470 61.38 -105.81 -9.65
CA GLY A 470 62.05 -104.63 -9.05
C GLY A 470 61.24 -103.35 -9.27
N PHE A 471 60.63 -103.24 -10.45
CA PHE A 471 59.77 -102.13 -10.84
C PHE A 471 58.56 -102.01 -9.92
N ARG A 472 57.84 -103.10 -9.59
CA ARG A 472 56.66 -103.03 -8.69
C ARG A 472 56.98 -102.51 -7.28
N ARG A 473 58.11 -102.88 -6.66
CA ARG A 473 58.49 -102.35 -5.32
C ARG A 473 58.98 -100.90 -5.37
N TRP A 474 59.70 -100.52 -6.42
CA TRP A 474 60.14 -99.15 -6.64
C TRP A 474 58.97 -98.21 -6.96
N ILE A 475 58.04 -98.66 -7.80
CA ILE A 475 56.77 -97.99 -8.10
C ILE A 475 55.98 -97.77 -6.80
N ILE A 476 55.74 -98.79 -5.98
CA ILE A 476 54.92 -98.61 -4.76
C ILE A 476 55.55 -97.61 -3.79
N ARG A 477 56.87 -97.67 -3.56
CA ARG A 477 57.56 -96.73 -2.64
C ARG A 477 57.57 -95.30 -3.17
N ASN A 478 57.91 -95.12 -4.44
CA ASN A 478 57.88 -93.80 -5.07
C ASN A 478 56.46 -93.24 -5.14
N PHE A 479 55.45 -94.07 -5.42
CA PHE A 479 54.06 -93.61 -5.44
C PHE A 479 53.54 -93.26 -4.04
N SER A 480 53.97 -93.94 -2.97
CA SER A 480 53.61 -93.54 -1.59
C SER A 480 54.26 -92.22 -1.17
N GLU A 481 55.54 -92.00 -1.52
CA GLU A 481 56.26 -90.75 -1.24
C GLU A 481 55.70 -89.60 -2.10
N LEU A 482 55.38 -89.84 -3.38
CA LEU A 482 54.67 -88.88 -4.24
C LEU A 482 53.28 -88.56 -3.74
N LYS A 483 52.52 -89.54 -3.23
CA LYS A 483 51.16 -89.30 -2.73
C LYS A 483 51.16 -88.41 -1.49
N GLU A 484 52.09 -88.63 -0.55
CA GLU A 484 52.30 -87.76 0.62
C GLU A 484 52.73 -86.35 0.18
N TYR A 485 53.66 -86.24 -0.76
CA TYR A 485 54.13 -84.95 -1.29
C TYR A 485 53.02 -84.16 -2.00
N VAL A 486 52.24 -84.83 -2.85
CA VAL A 486 51.09 -84.23 -3.56
C VAL A 486 50.00 -83.83 -2.58
N LEU A 487 49.72 -84.62 -1.53
CA LEU A 487 48.72 -84.26 -0.53
C LEU A 487 49.12 -83.03 0.29
N ASN A 488 50.42 -82.88 0.60
CA ASN A 488 50.93 -81.68 1.28
C ASN A 488 50.88 -80.45 0.37
N GLN A 489 51.28 -80.58 -0.90
CA GLN A 489 51.12 -79.52 -1.91
C GLN A 489 49.65 -79.10 -2.09
N CYS A 490 48.70 -80.04 -2.07
CA CYS A 490 47.27 -79.76 -2.10
C CYS A 490 46.76 -79.00 -0.86
N LYS A 491 47.35 -79.23 0.32
CA LYS A 491 47.00 -78.48 1.54
C LYS A 491 47.57 -77.07 1.53
N GLU A 492 48.80 -76.90 1.04
CA GLU A 492 49.43 -75.58 0.90
C GLU A 492 48.70 -74.73 -0.15
N THR A 493 48.36 -75.31 -1.31
CA THR A 493 47.59 -74.63 -2.37
C THR A 493 46.20 -74.18 -1.89
N ASN A 494 45.46 -75.01 -1.15
CA ASN A 494 44.18 -74.61 -0.55
C ASN A 494 44.32 -73.47 0.48
N ASN A 495 45.44 -73.40 1.20
CA ASN A 495 45.69 -72.31 2.15
C ASN A 495 46.07 -71.02 1.41
N PHE A 496 46.82 -71.12 0.31
CA PHE A 496 47.08 -69.99 -0.58
C PHE A 496 45.81 -69.48 -1.26
N GLU A 497 44.93 -70.37 -1.73
CA GLU A 497 43.66 -70.01 -2.37
C GLU A 497 42.78 -69.20 -1.41
N LYS A 498 42.63 -69.64 -0.15
CA LYS A 498 41.93 -68.86 0.88
C LYS A 498 42.54 -67.47 1.13
N ARG A 499 43.87 -67.34 1.09
CA ARG A 499 44.55 -66.04 1.24
C ARG A 499 44.35 -65.15 0.02
N PHE A 500 44.25 -65.73 -1.18
CA PHE A 500 43.94 -64.99 -2.40
C PHE A 500 42.49 -64.50 -2.38
N ASP A 501 41.53 -65.31 -1.94
CA ASP A 501 40.13 -64.90 -1.76
C ASP A 501 40.00 -63.77 -0.73
N GLU A 502 40.74 -63.84 0.38
CA GLU A 502 40.79 -62.76 1.37
C GLU A 502 41.43 -61.47 0.80
N MET A 503 42.37 -61.61 -0.15
CA MET A 503 42.97 -60.47 -0.83
C MET A 503 42.02 -59.85 -1.87
N LEU A 504 41.28 -60.67 -2.61
CA LEU A 504 40.27 -60.22 -3.59
C LEU A 504 39.14 -59.45 -2.90
N THR A 505 38.61 -59.97 -1.81
CA THR A 505 37.59 -59.27 -1.01
C THR A 505 38.08 -57.93 -0.44
N ARG A 506 39.37 -57.80 -0.10
CA ARG A 506 39.96 -56.50 0.29
C ARG A 506 40.11 -55.55 -0.89
N MET A 507 40.46 -56.05 -2.08
CA MET A 507 40.52 -55.25 -3.31
C MET A 507 39.14 -54.71 -3.69
N ASP A 508 38.09 -55.53 -3.64
CA ASP A 508 36.71 -55.10 -3.91
C ASP A 508 36.25 -54.01 -2.94
N ASN A 509 36.61 -54.12 -1.66
CA ASN A 509 36.31 -53.08 -0.66
C ASN A 509 37.08 -51.78 -0.93
N LEU A 510 38.33 -51.86 -1.39
CA LEU A 510 39.11 -50.67 -1.77
C LEU A 510 38.52 -49.99 -3.01
N GLU A 511 38.06 -50.76 -3.99
CA GLU A 511 37.41 -50.22 -5.19
C GLU A 511 36.10 -49.50 -4.84
N LYS A 512 35.29 -50.04 -3.93
CA LYS A 512 34.10 -49.36 -3.40
C LYS A 512 34.45 -48.03 -2.71
N ASN A 513 35.46 -48.01 -1.85
CA ASN A 513 35.91 -46.78 -1.18
C ASN A 513 36.42 -45.73 -2.17
N ILE A 514 37.07 -46.14 -3.27
CA ILE A 514 37.53 -45.22 -4.33
C ILE A 514 36.34 -44.62 -5.08
N ASN A 515 35.30 -45.41 -5.34
CA ASN A 515 34.07 -44.90 -5.97
C ASN A 515 33.34 -43.89 -5.08
N GLU A 516 33.22 -44.16 -3.78
CA GLU A 516 32.66 -43.22 -2.80
C GLU A 516 33.49 -41.91 -2.74
N LEU A 517 34.83 -42.01 -2.79
CA LEU A 517 35.70 -40.84 -2.84
C LEU A 517 35.53 -40.02 -4.14
N MET A 518 35.25 -40.66 -5.28
CA MET A 518 34.96 -39.96 -6.53
C MET A 518 33.62 -39.22 -6.47
N GLU A 519 32.59 -39.81 -5.88
CA GLU A 519 31.30 -39.14 -5.66
C GLU A 519 31.45 -37.92 -4.74
N LEU A 520 32.19 -38.05 -3.64
CA LEU A 520 32.53 -36.94 -2.75
C LEU A 520 33.29 -35.82 -3.48
N LYS A 521 34.23 -36.16 -4.36
CA LYS A 521 34.95 -35.16 -5.16
C LYS A 521 34.02 -34.40 -6.11
N ASN A 522 33.02 -35.08 -6.67
CA ASN A 522 32.03 -34.45 -7.55
C ASN A 522 31.10 -33.50 -6.78
N THR A 523 30.61 -33.92 -5.62
CA THR A 523 29.78 -33.04 -4.77
C THR A 523 30.55 -31.82 -4.29
N ILE A 524 31.84 -31.97 -3.94
CA ILE A 524 32.71 -30.82 -3.60
C ILE A 524 32.86 -29.85 -4.78
N ARG A 525 32.96 -30.35 -6.02
CA ARG A 525 33.03 -29.51 -7.22
C ARG A 525 31.74 -28.73 -7.43
N GLU A 526 30.58 -29.38 -7.28
CA GLU A 526 29.26 -28.75 -7.39
C GLU A 526 29.07 -27.68 -6.31
N ILE A 527 29.43 -27.98 -5.05
CA ILE A 527 29.40 -27.00 -3.96
C ILE A 527 30.29 -25.80 -4.29
N ARG A 528 31.47 -26.02 -4.87
CA ARG A 528 32.37 -24.93 -5.27
C ARG A 528 31.77 -24.04 -6.35
N GLU A 529 31.13 -24.62 -7.36
CA GLU A 529 30.42 -23.87 -8.41
C GLU A 529 29.27 -23.04 -7.81
N VAL A 530 28.47 -23.64 -6.92
CA VAL A 530 27.40 -22.95 -6.20
C VAL A 530 27.95 -21.80 -5.34
N CYS A 531 29.02 -22.04 -4.57
CA CYS A 531 29.68 -21.00 -3.77
C CYS A 531 30.16 -19.83 -4.63
N THR A 532 30.76 -20.09 -5.81
CA THR A 532 31.17 -19.01 -6.72
C THR A 532 29.98 -18.22 -7.27
N SER A 533 28.86 -18.90 -7.53
CA SER A 533 27.63 -18.22 -7.96
C SER A 533 27.08 -17.33 -6.85
N PHE A 534 27.10 -17.79 -5.59
CA PHE A 534 26.67 -16.99 -4.44
C PHE A 534 27.57 -15.79 -4.21
N THR A 535 28.90 -15.92 -4.32
CA THR A 535 29.81 -14.77 -4.22
C THR A 535 29.44 -13.69 -5.24
N SER A 536 29.19 -14.07 -6.49
CA SER A 536 28.79 -13.11 -7.53
C SER A 536 27.42 -12.45 -7.27
N GLN A 537 26.50 -13.15 -6.62
CA GLN A 537 25.21 -12.57 -6.20
C GLN A 537 25.37 -11.63 -5.02
N ILE A 538 26.24 -11.98 -4.06
CA ILE A 538 26.57 -11.12 -2.92
C ILE A 538 27.18 -9.81 -3.40
N ASP A 539 28.13 -9.86 -4.34
CA ASP A 539 28.74 -8.67 -4.94
C ASP A 539 27.69 -7.75 -5.59
N GLN A 540 26.72 -8.33 -6.31
CA GLN A 540 25.60 -7.58 -6.91
C GLN A 540 24.67 -6.96 -5.87
N VAL A 541 24.43 -7.66 -4.77
CA VAL A 541 23.62 -7.16 -3.66
C VAL A 541 24.32 -6.02 -2.94
N GLU A 542 25.63 -6.13 -2.69
CA GLU A 542 26.43 -5.06 -2.07
C GLU A 542 26.44 -3.80 -2.93
N GLU A 543 26.60 -3.90 -4.25
CA GLU A 543 26.51 -2.75 -5.16
C GLU A 543 25.13 -2.08 -5.11
N ARG A 544 24.05 -2.88 -5.08
CA ARG A 544 22.68 -2.36 -4.92
C ARG A 544 22.48 -1.69 -3.56
N ILE A 545 23.07 -2.21 -2.49
CA ILE A 545 23.00 -1.60 -1.15
C ILE A 545 23.69 -0.24 -1.17
N LEU A 546 24.88 -0.13 -1.76
CA LEU A 546 25.60 1.15 -1.90
C LEU A 546 24.78 2.18 -2.68
N MET A 547 24.15 1.79 -3.79
CA MET A 547 23.26 2.68 -4.55
C MET A 547 22.05 3.15 -3.73
N VAL A 548 21.46 2.26 -2.91
CA VAL A 548 20.32 2.60 -2.05
C VAL A 548 20.75 3.52 -0.90
N GLU A 549 21.93 3.33 -0.33
CA GLU A 549 22.49 4.21 0.70
C GLU A 549 22.71 5.64 0.18
N ASP A 550 23.20 5.78 -1.05
CA ASP A 550 23.35 7.08 -1.70
C ASP A 550 22.00 7.76 -1.93
N GLN A 551 20.98 7.02 -2.36
CA GLN A 551 19.61 7.53 -2.49
C GLN A 551 19.01 7.95 -1.14
N LEU A 552 19.23 7.17 -0.09
CA LEU A 552 18.80 7.52 1.27
C LEU A 552 19.44 8.81 1.75
N ASN A 553 20.73 9.01 1.47
CA ASN A 553 21.44 10.23 1.82
C ASN A 553 20.90 11.45 1.06
N GLU A 554 20.53 11.30 -0.21
CA GLU A 554 19.87 12.36 -0.98
C GLU A 554 18.48 12.68 -0.42
N MET A 555 17.64 11.67 -0.17
CA MET A 555 16.32 11.86 0.43
C MET A 555 16.41 12.58 1.78
N LYS A 556 17.39 12.23 2.62
CA LYS A 556 17.63 12.90 3.90
C LYS A 556 18.01 14.37 3.74
N ARG A 557 18.77 14.72 2.69
CA ARG A 557 19.09 16.12 2.36
C ARG A 557 17.85 16.87 1.88
N GLU A 558 17.04 16.26 1.02
CA GLU A 558 15.78 16.84 0.57
C GLU A 558 14.80 17.09 1.72
N ASP A 559 14.66 16.14 2.64
CA ASP A 559 13.77 16.27 3.80
C ASP A 559 14.18 17.44 4.69
N LYS A 560 15.48 17.62 4.92
CA LYS A 560 16.00 18.79 5.66
C LYS A 560 15.68 20.11 4.95
N ILE A 561 15.65 20.14 3.62
CA ILE A 561 15.26 21.31 2.83
C ILE A 561 13.74 21.51 2.88
N ARG A 562 12.95 20.44 2.81
CA ARG A 562 11.48 20.48 2.94
C ARG A 562 11.07 20.99 4.31
N GLU A 563 11.66 20.50 5.39
CA GLU A 563 11.40 20.95 6.76
C GLU A 563 11.68 22.45 6.93
N LYS A 564 12.80 22.94 6.38
CA LYS A 564 13.12 24.37 6.37
C LYS A 564 12.10 25.20 5.58
N ARG A 565 11.59 24.67 4.46
CA ARG A 565 10.52 25.33 3.68
C ARG A 565 9.21 25.35 4.44
N VAL A 566 8.82 24.25 5.10
CA VAL A 566 7.62 24.17 5.93
C VAL A 566 7.67 25.19 7.06
N LYS A 567 8.77 25.23 7.84
CA LYS A 567 8.95 26.22 8.91
C LYS A 567 8.85 27.66 8.41
N ARG A 568 9.40 27.96 7.23
CA ARG A 568 9.28 29.29 6.60
C ARG A 568 7.84 29.59 6.18
N ASN A 569 7.15 28.61 5.61
CA ASN A 569 5.77 28.76 5.19
C ASN A 569 4.83 28.95 6.38
N GLU A 570 5.04 28.22 7.49
CA GLU A 570 4.31 28.41 8.74
C GLU A 570 4.50 29.84 9.28
N GLN A 571 5.73 30.34 9.30
CA GLN A 571 6.03 31.72 9.69
C GLN A 571 5.30 32.73 8.78
N ASN A 572 5.37 32.54 7.45
CA ASN A 572 4.68 33.41 6.50
C ASN A 572 3.15 33.38 6.68
N LEU A 573 2.58 32.20 6.92
CA LEU A 573 1.14 32.05 7.18
C LEU A 573 0.74 32.73 8.48
N GLN A 574 1.56 32.60 9.53
CA GLN A 574 1.35 33.30 10.80
C GLN A 574 1.33 34.81 10.57
N GLU A 575 2.31 35.37 9.86
CA GLU A 575 2.39 36.80 9.55
C GLU A 575 1.18 37.30 8.76
N ILE A 576 0.71 36.55 7.76
CA ILE A 576 -0.48 36.89 6.97
C ILE A 576 -1.73 36.86 7.86
N TRP A 577 -1.93 35.82 8.67
CA TRP A 577 -3.07 35.72 9.58
C TRP A 577 -3.09 36.86 10.60
N ASP A 578 -1.93 37.17 11.14
CA ASP A 578 -1.72 38.28 12.06
C ASP A 578 -2.04 39.63 11.37
N TYR A 579 -1.62 39.83 10.12
CA TYR A 579 -1.99 41.01 9.32
C TYR A 579 -3.52 41.13 9.12
N VAL A 580 -4.20 40.03 8.82
CA VAL A 580 -5.67 39.99 8.63
C VAL A 580 -6.43 40.27 9.93
N LYS A 581 -5.92 39.80 11.08
CA LYS A 581 -6.54 40.02 12.41
C LYS A 581 -6.18 41.37 13.03
N ARG A 582 -5.18 42.07 12.49
CA ARG A 582 -4.70 43.36 12.98
C ARG A 582 -5.79 44.42 13.21
N PRO A 583 -6.80 44.62 12.33
CA PRO A 583 -7.91 45.55 12.57
C PRO A 583 -9.03 45.02 13.48
N ASN A 584 -8.99 43.74 13.90
CA ASN A 584 -10.08 43.13 14.64
C ASN A 584 -10.03 43.42 16.15
N LEU A 585 -11.17 43.70 16.76
CA LEU A 585 -11.36 43.89 18.20
C LEU A 585 -12.28 42.79 18.73
N CYS A 586 -11.89 42.16 19.84
CA CYS A 586 -12.63 41.09 20.47
C CYS A 586 -13.30 41.60 21.76
N LEU A 587 -14.63 41.42 21.84
CA LEU A 587 -15.47 41.72 22.99
C LEU A 587 -15.82 40.41 23.71
N ILE A 588 -15.57 40.36 25.02
CA ILE A 588 -15.80 39.19 25.87
C ILE A 588 -16.76 39.55 27.01
N GLY A 589 -17.80 38.73 27.20
CA GLY A 589 -18.74 38.85 28.32
C GLY A 589 -20.12 39.42 27.98
N ILE A 590 -20.48 39.52 26.69
CA ILE A 590 -21.80 40.00 26.24
C ILE A 590 -22.79 38.82 26.23
N PRO A 591 -23.95 38.90 26.93
CA PRO A 591 -24.95 37.83 26.95
C PRO A 591 -25.52 37.55 25.54
N GLU A 592 -25.93 36.31 25.29
CA GLU A 592 -26.52 35.89 24.01
C GLU A 592 -28.04 36.07 24.00
N SER A 593 -28.60 36.52 22.87
CA SER A 593 -30.04 36.60 22.63
C SER A 593 -30.45 35.68 21.48
N ASP A 594 -31.69 35.17 21.48
CA ASP A 594 -32.14 34.10 20.57
C ASP A 594 -32.28 34.53 19.09
N GLU A 595 -32.21 35.84 18.79
CA GLU A 595 -32.25 36.39 17.43
C GLU A 595 -31.18 37.48 17.24
N GLU A 596 -29.94 37.09 16.95
CA GLU A 596 -28.83 38.03 16.71
C GLU A 596 -28.59 38.27 15.21
N ASN A 597 -28.96 39.46 14.74
CA ASN A 597 -28.59 39.99 13.41
C ASN A 597 -27.40 40.95 13.53
N GLU A 598 -26.68 41.17 12.43
CA GLU A 598 -25.53 42.11 12.39
C GLU A 598 -25.92 43.51 12.88
N SER A 599 -27.09 44.03 12.48
CA SER A 599 -27.59 45.35 12.92
C SER A 599 -27.83 45.45 14.43
N LYS A 600 -28.30 44.37 15.09
CA LYS A 600 -28.47 44.34 16.55
C LYS A 600 -27.11 44.37 17.25
N LEU A 601 -26.11 43.66 16.71
CA LEU A 601 -24.73 43.66 17.24
C LEU A 601 -24.07 45.03 17.07
N GLU A 602 -24.31 45.72 15.95
CA GLU A 602 -23.83 47.09 15.74
C GLU A 602 -24.44 48.06 16.76
N ASN A 603 -25.74 47.96 17.03
CA ASN A 603 -26.41 48.78 18.05
C ASN A 603 -25.81 48.54 19.44
N ILE A 604 -25.61 47.27 19.83
CA ILE A 604 -24.95 46.92 21.09
C ILE A 604 -23.54 47.52 21.15
N PHE A 605 -22.79 47.47 20.05
CA PHE A 605 -21.46 48.06 20.00
C PHE A 605 -21.52 49.60 20.18
N GLN A 606 -22.45 50.29 19.52
CA GLN A 606 -22.64 51.73 19.67
C GLN A 606 -23.03 52.12 21.10
N ASP A 607 -23.92 51.36 21.75
CA ASP A 607 -24.31 51.56 23.14
C ASP A 607 -23.09 51.47 24.08
N ILE A 608 -22.23 50.45 23.87
CA ILE A 608 -20.99 50.29 24.64
C ILE A 608 -20.07 51.49 24.47
N ILE A 609 -19.93 52.00 23.24
CA ILE A 609 -19.08 53.17 22.96
C ILE A 609 -19.65 54.44 23.60
N GLN A 610 -20.97 54.65 23.57
CA GLN A 610 -21.61 55.81 24.18
C GLN A 610 -21.54 55.78 25.72
N GLU A 611 -21.83 54.63 26.33
CA GLU A 611 -21.77 54.43 27.80
C GLU A 611 -20.34 54.65 28.32
N ASN A 612 -19.33 54.19 27.56
CA ASN A 612 -17.96 54.16 28.06
C ASN A 612 -17.04 55.26 27.57
N PHE A 613 -17.22 55.72 26.33
CA PHE A 613 -16.29 56.60 25.63
C PHE A 613 -17.02 57.79 24.97
N PRO A 614 -17.69 58.65 25.75
CA PRO A 614 -18.48 59.77 25.21
C PRO A 614 -17.64 60.80 24.44
N LYS A 615 -16.33 60.86 24.68
CA LYS A 615 -15.38 61.70 23.93
C LYS A 615 -15.06 61.15 22.53
N LEU A 616 -15.11 59.84 22.32
CA LEU A 616 -14.90 59.21 21.01
C LEU A 616 -16.18 59.25 20.17
N ALA A 617 -17.35 59.08 20.80
CA ALA A 617 -18.65 59.08 20.13
C ALA A 617 -18.97 60.39 19.37
N ARG A 618 -18.34 61.51 19.73
CA ARG A 618 -18.58 62.84 19.13
C ARG A 618 -17.72 63.14 17.89
N HIS A 619 -16.67 62.36 17.62
CA HIS A 619 -15.62 62.80 16.69
C HIS A 619 -15.42 61.96 15.43
N ASP A 620 -15.93 60.73 15.31
CA ASP A 620 -15.71 59.91 14.12
C ASP A 620 -16.93 59.02 13.79
N ASN A 621 -17.42 59.09 12.54
CA ASN A 621 -18.29 58.08 11.96
C ASN A 621 -17.54 56.73 12.01
N THR A 622 -17.87 55.89 12.99
CA THR A 622 -17.17 54.63 13.22
C THR A 622 -17.60 53.62 12.16
N GLN A 623 -17.02 53.69 10.96
CA GLN A 623 -17.32 52.76 9.86
C GLN A 623 -16.79 51.36 10.21
N LEU A 624 -17.71 50.50 10.62
CA LEU A 624 -17.51 49.08 10.82
C LEU A 624 -17.46 48.37 9.46
N GLN A 625 -16.56 47.40 9.32
CA GLN A 625 -16.48 46.56 8.11
C GLN A 625 -17.32 45.29 8.27
N ALA A 626 -17.30 44.68 9.45
CA ALA A 626 -18.09 43.50 9.79
C ALA A 626 -18.13 43.31 11.32
N ILE A 627 -19.24 42.77 11.84
CA ILE A 627 -19.38 42.37 13.24
C ILE A 627 -20.01 40.99 13.34
N GLN A 628 -19.38 40.06 14.04
CA GLN A 628 -19.89 38.70 14.16
C GLN A 628 -19.52 38.02 15.48
N ARG A 629 -20.35 37.06 15.90
CA ARG A 629 -20.02 36.13 17.00
C ARG A 629 -19.11 35.02 16.50
N THR A 630 -18.16 34.59 17.33
CA THR A 630 -17.28 33.47 17.02
C THR A 630 -17.26 32.48 18.19
N PRO A 631 -17.53 31.17 17.96
CA PRO A 631 -17.87 30.51 16.69
C PRO A 631 -19.30 30.77 16.17
N GLN A 632 -19.52 30.61 14.87
CA GLN A 632 -20.78 30.96 14.20
C GLN A 632 -21.96 30.05 14.61
N ARG A 633 -21.68 28.78 14.93
CA ARG A 633 -22.66 27.84 15.46
C ARG A 633 -22.82 28.01 16.97
N TYR A 634 -24.07 28.18 17.40
CA TYR A 634 -24.44 28.13 18.81
C TYR A 634 -24.35 26.69 19.34
N SER A 635 -23.88 26.52 20.57
CA SER A 635 -23.85 25.20 21.24
C SER A 635 -24.37 25.35 22.67
N SER A 636 -25.47 24.67 22.96
CA SER A 636 -26.13 24.64 24.28
C SER A 636 -25.27 24.07 25.40
N ARG A 637 -24.12 23.45 25.09
CA ARG A 637 -23.18 22.86 26.06
C ARG A 637 -22.16 23.86 26.61
N ARG A 638 -22.11 25.11 26.13
CA ARG A 638 -21.12 26.09 26.58
C ARG A 638 -21.65 26.94 27.76
N PRO A 639 -20.94 26.98 28.90
CA PRO A 639 -21.33 27.80 30.04
C PRO A 639 -20.96 29.29 29.88
N THR A 640 -20.14 29.63 28.87
CA THR A 640 -19.65 30.99 28.63
C THR A 640 -20.19 31.57 27.32
N PRO A 641 -20.57 32.86 27.29
CA PRO A 641 -21.04 33.52 26.07
C PRO A 641 -19.95 33.58 24.98
N ARG A 642 -20.37 33.40 23.72
CA ARG A 642 -19.52 33.55 22.53
C ARG A 642 -18.95 34.96 22.41
N HIS A 643 -17.68 35.04 21.99
CA HIS A 643 -16.99 36.31 21.79
C HIS A 643 -17.52 37.02 20.54
N ILE A 644 -17.54 38.35 20.55
CA ILE A 644 -17.89 39.15 19.37
C ILE A 644 -16.60 39.72 18.79
N ILE A 645 -16.38 39.51 17.50
CA ILE A 645 -15.28 40.08 16.74
C ILE A 645 -15.82 41.24 15.91
N VAL A 646 -15.23 42.41 16.09
CA VAL A 646 -15.53 43.64 15.37
C VAL A 646 -14.36 43.99 14.48
N ARG A 647 -14.58 44.06 13.17
CA ARG A 647 -13.56 44.42 12.18
C ARG A 647 -13.70 45.89 11.77
N PHE A 648 -12.63 46.67 11.98
CA PHE A 648 -12.59 48.07 11.57
C PHE A 648 -11.96 48.26 10.19
N THR A 649 -12.39 49.27 9.46
CA THR A 649 -11.77 49.71 8.20
C THR A 649 -10.37 50.30 8.41
N ARG A 650 -10.15 50.98 9.54
CA ARG A 650 -8.88 51.59 9.92
C ARG A 650 -8.39 51.08 11.27
N ILE A 651 -7.12 50.71 11.35
CA ILE A 651 -6.51 50.20 12.58
C ILE A 651 -6.39 51.24 13.70
N GLU A 652 -6.28 52.52 13.34
CA GLU A 652 -6.13 53.63 14.29
C GLU A 652 -7.33 53.73 15.24
N ILE A 653 -8.53 53.43 14.74
CA ILE A 653 -9.78 53.47 15.52
C ILE A 653 -9.72 52.42 16.64
N LYS A 654 -9.31 51.19 16.32
CA LYS A 654 -9.10 50.11 17.31
C LYS A 654 -8.09 50.52 18.38
N GLU A 655 -6.97 51.14 18.00
CA GLU A 655 -5.95 51.55 18.97
C GLU A 655 -6.43 52.67 19.90
N LYS A 656 -7.20 53.65 19.39
CA LYS A 656 -7.83 54.69 20.20
C LYS A 656 -8.81 54.09 21.22
N ILE A 657 -9.66 53.14 20.79
CA ILE A 657 -10.62 52.46 21.68
C ILE A 657 -9.88 51.66 22.77
N LEU A 658 -8.86 50.89 22.41
CA LEU A 658 -8.08 50.12 23.38
C LEU A 658 -7.31 51.03 24.36
N ARG A 659 -6.84 52.20 23.92
CA ARG A 659 -6.19 53.20 24.80
C ARG A 659 -7.19 53.79 25.79
N ALA A 660 -8.33 54.23 25.31
CA ALA A 660 -9.41 54.77 26.15
C ALA A 660 -9.91 53.73 27.15
N ALA A 661 -10.04 52.47 26.74
CA ALA A 661 -10.41 51.36 27.63
C ALA A 661 -9.39 51.14 28.75
N ARG A 662 -8.08 51.27 28.47
CA ARG A 662 -7.01 51.15 29.48
C ARG A 662 -7.01 52.33 30.45
N GLU A 663 -7.29 53.55 29.97
CA GLU A 663 -7.38 54.75 30.81
C GLU A 663 -8.58 54.69 31.77
N LYS A 664 -9.70 54.14 31.31
CA LYS A 664 -10.91 53.94 32.13
C LYS A 664 -10.79 52.77 33.11
N GLY A 665 -10.01 51.75 32.77
CA GLY A 665 -9.79 50.56 33.60
C GLY A 665 -10.91 49.52 33.50
N GLN A 666 -12.15 49.87 33.88
CA GLN A 666 -13.30 48.98 33.85
C GLN A 666 -14.34 49.45 32.81
N VAL A 667 -14.71 48.55 31.89
CA VAL A 667 -15.70 48.80 30.82
C VAL A 667 -16.95 48.02 31.15
N THR A 668 -18.11 48.69 31.12
CA THR A 668 -19.40 48.08 31.48
C THR A 668 -20.39 48.17 30.32
N HIS A 669 -21.35 47.26 30.29
CA HIS A 669 -22.53 47.35 29.43
C HIS A 669 -23.73 46.88 30.21
N LYS A 670 -24.75 47.74 30.33
CA LYS A 670 -25.96 47.44 31.13
C LYS A 670 -25.59 46.99 32.56
N GLY A 671 -24.58 47.62 33.17
CA GLY A 671 -24.09 47.32 34.51
C GLY A 671 -23.22 46.05 34.66
N LYS A 672 -22.98 45.26 33.61
CA LYS A 672 -22.10 44.08 33.64
C LYS A 672 -20.70 44.42 33.10
N PRO A 673 -19.61 43.90 33.70
CA PRO A 673 -18.25 44.15 33.23
C PRO A 673 -17.94 43.37 31.94
N ILE A 674 -17.38 44.06 30.94
CA ILE A 674 -16.94 43.50 29.66
C ILE A 674 -15.44 43.70 29.49
N ARG A 675 -14.78 42.76 28.79
CA ARG A 675 -13.37 42.90 28.42
C ARG A 675 -13.24 43.19 26.92
N LEU A 676 -12.50 44.26 26.62
CA LEU A 676 -12.08 44.64 25.27
C LEU A 676 -10.62 44.19 25.07
N THR A 677 -10.40 43.29 24.13
CA THR A 677 -9.06 42.76 23.83
C THR A 677 -8.78 42.79 22.33
N ALA A 678 -7.50 42.91 21.95
CA ALA A 678 -7.13 42.72 20.55
C ALA A 678 -7.34 41.26 20.15
N ASP A 679 -7.92 41.03 18.98
CA ASP A 679 -7.99 39.70 18.36
C ASP A 679 -6.60 39.32 17.84
N LEU A 680 -5.99 38.31 18.44
CA LEU A 680 -4.63 37.84 18.17
C LEU A 680 -4.67 36.34 17.87
N SER A 681 -3.73 35.85 17.07
CA SER A 681 -3.54 34.41 16.87
C SER A 681 -3.20 33.69 18.18
N VAL A 682 -3.47 32.38 18.24
CA VAL A 682 -3.29 31.58 19.45
C VAL A 682 -1.81 31.51 19.81
N GLU A 683 -0.97 31.39 18.78
CA GLU A 683 0.49 31.36 18.83
C GLU A 683 1.03 32.68 19.38
N THR A 684 0.53 33.82 18.86
CA THR A 684 0.93 35.14 19.36
C THR A 684 0.44 35.38 20.80
N LEU A 685 -0.73 34.85 21.18
CA LEU A 685 -1.19 34.90 22.57
C LEU A 685 -0.31 34.06 23.51
N GLN A 686 0.12 32.86 23.10
CA GLN A 686 1.06 32.03 23.85
C GLN A 686 2.41 32.73 24.01
N ALA A 687 2.99 33.24 22.92
CA ALA A 687 4.24 33.99 22.96
C ALA A 687 4.17 35.22 23.89
N ARG A 688 3.01 35.88 23.99
CA ARG A 688 2.80 36.98 24.95
C ARG A 688 2.66 36.51 26.39
N ARG A 689 2.05 35.34 26.63
CA ARG A 689 1.94 34.75 27.98
C ARG A 689 3.31 34.38 28.53
N GLU A 690 4.20 33.90 27.67
CA GLU A 690 5.60 33.63 28.03
C GLU A 690 6.34 34.86 28.56
N TRP A 691 6.02 36.05 28.05
CA TRP A 691 6.54 37.31 28.59
C TRP A 691 5.88 37.74 29.91
N GLY A 692 4.78 37.12 30.34
CA GLY A 692 3.94 37.59 31.44
C GLY A 692 4.66 37.68 32.79
N LEU A 693 5.45 36.66 33.14
CA LEU A 693 6.24 36.66 34.39
C LEU A 693 7.28 37.78 34.38
N ILE A 694 8.03 37.91 33.27
CA ILE A 694 9.04 38.95 33.06
C ILE A 694 8.39 40.34 33.09
N PHE A 695 7.21 40.48 32.48
CA PHE A 695 6.46 41.72 32.42
C PHE A 695 6.04 42.20 33.81
N ASN A 696 5.55 41.29 34.67
CA ASN A 696 5.14 41.62 36.04
C ASN A 696 6.34 42.11 36.88
N ILE A 697 7.47 41.41 36.81
CA ILE A 697 8.70 41.79 37.52
C ILE A 697 9.21 43.17 37.07
N LEU A 698 9.21 43.43 35.76
CA LEU A 698 9.60 44.73 35.22
C LEU A 698 8.63 45.86 35.61
N LYS A 699 7.35 45.53 35.78
CA LYS A 699 6.31 46.48 36.23
C LYS A 699 6.48 46.83 37.70
N GLU A 700 6.72 45.85 38.57
CA GLU A 700 6.99 46.06 40.00
C GLU A 700 8.21 46.96 40.25
N LYS A 701 9.21 46.87 39.36
CA LYS A 701 10.44 47.66 39.44
C LYS A 701 10.42 48.96 38.61
N ASN A 702 9.23 49.43 38.17
CA ASN A 702 9.03 50.70 37.48
C ASN A 702 9.76 50.89 36.12
N PHE A 703 10.07 49.80 35.40
CA PHE A 703 10.73 49.88 34.07
C PHE A 703 9.78 50.19 32.89
N GLN A 704 8.51 50.50 33.18
CA GLN A 704 7.46 50.78 32.18
C GLN A 704 7.43 49.78 31.01
N PRO A 705 7.29 48.46 31.28
CA PRO A 705 7.31 47.47 30.22
C PRO A 705 6.07 47.61 29.31
N ARG A 706 6.28 47.41 28.01
CA ARG A 706 5.26 47.37 26.97
C ARG A 706 5.49 46.16 26.07
N ILE A 707 4.45 45.37 25.84
CA ILE A 707 4.48 44.30 24.84
C ILE A 707 3.92 44.87 23.54
N THR A 708 4.78 45.04 22.54
CA THR A 708 4.41 45.51 21.21
C THR A 708 4.09 44.33 20.30
N TYR A 709 3.36 44.64 19.23
CA TYR A 709 2.92 43.65 18.26
C TYR A 709 4.09 43.09 17.42
N PRO A 710 4.12 41.79 17.08
CA PRO A 710 3.16 40.73 17.48
C PRO A 710 3.37 40.25 18.92
N ALA A 711 4.61 40.04 19.39
CA ALA A 711 4.92 39.65 20.78
C ALA A 711 6.32 40.11 21.22
N LYS A 712 6.67 41.38 20.99
CA LYS A 712 7.99 41.93 21.35
C LYS A 712 7.94 42.62 22.70
N LEU A 713 8.82 42.26 23.62
CA LEU A 713 8.93 42.94 24.91
C LEU A 713 9.76 44.21 24.73
N SER A 714 9.27 45.32 25.27
CA SER A 714 10.03 46.57 25.36
C SER A 714 9.96 47.16 26.74
N PHE A 715 11.05 47.77 27.20
CA PHE A 715 11.10 48.48 28.46
C PHE A 715 12.17 49.57 28.40
N THR A 716 12.03 50.58 29.24
CA THR A 716 12.93 51.74 29.26
C THR A 716 14.13 51.42 30.15
N SER A 717 15.33 51.37 29.59
CA SER A 717 16.56 51.16 30.36
C SER A 717 17.56 52.29 30.07
N GLN A 718 18.01 52.99 31.11
CA GLN A 718 18.91 54.15 31.00
C GLN A 718 18.40 55.24 30.01
N GLY A 719 17.10 55.53 30.05
CA GLY A 719 16.49 56.55 29.19
C GLY A 719 16.27 56.13 27.72
N LYS A 720 16.65 54.92 27.32
CA LYS A 720 16.38 54.38 25.97
C LYS A 720 15.40 53.21 26.03
N ILE A 721 14.44 53.18 25.11
CA ILE A 721 13.52 52.05 24.93
C ILE A 721 14.24 50.98 24.12
N LYS A 722 14.28 49.75 24.66
CA LYS A 722 14.83 48.58 23.96
C LYS A 722 13.71 47.62 23.60
N PHE A 723 13.86 46.90 22.48
CA PHE A 723 12.89 45.92 21.97
C PHE A 723 13.56 44.55 21.89
N PHE A 724 12.86 43.51 22.32
CA PHE A 724 13.32 42.13 22.31
C PHE A 724 12.25 41.26 21.66
N ALA A 725 12.62 40.51 20.62
CA ALA A 725 11.72 39.60 19.93
C ALA A 725 11.72 38.21 20.58
N ASN A 726 12.91 37.74 20.99
CA ASN A 726 13.09 36.41 21.55
C ASN A 726 13.65 36.46 22.99
N LYS A 727 13.32 35.45 23.79
CA LYS A 727 13.92 35.25 25.13
C LYS A 727 15.45 35.11 25.06
N GLN A 728 16.00 34.55 23.98
CA GLN A 728 17.44 34.43 23.75
C GLN A 728 18.11 35.80 23.61
N GLU A 729 17.57 36.71 22.80
CA GLU A 729 18.08 38.08 22.66
C GLU A 729 18.06 38.82 24.00
N LEU A 730 17.02 38.58 24.82
CA LEU A 730 16.95 39.13 26.17
C LEU A 730 18.03 38.51 27.08
N ARG A 731 18.29 37.19 27.00
CA ARG A 731 19.37 36.52 27.75
C ARG A 731 20.74 37.10 27.39
N ASP A 732 21.01 37.29 26.09
CA ASP A 732 22.26 37.87 25.59
C ASP A 732 22.42 39.34 26.01
N PHE A 733 21.32 40.08 26.12
CA PHE A 733 21.35 41.45 26.64
C PHE A 733 21.57 41.48 28.15
N ILE A 734 21.00 40.54 28.88
CA ILE A 734 21.11 40.44 30.34
C ILE A 734 22.54 40.06 30.76
N THR A 735 23.24 39.20 30.03
CA THR A 735 24.64 38.84 30.34
C THR A 735 25.59 40.04 30.32
N THR A 736 25.28 41.08 29.55
CA THR A 736 26.06 42.32 29.54
C THR A 736 25.74 43.27 30.72
N ARG A 737 24.75 42.95 31.57
CA ARG A 737 24.28 43.81 32.67
C ARG A 737 23.97 43.02 33.95
N PRO A 738 24.90 42.96 34.92
CA PRO A 738 24.77 42.09 36.10
C PRO A 738 23.58 42.43 37.02
N VAL A 739 23.17 43.71 37.08
CA VAL A 739 22.01 44.16 37.87
C VAL A 739 20.69 43.63 37.31
N LEU A 740 20.53 43.62 35.98
CA LEU A 740 19.35 43.04 35.32
C LEU A 740 19.38 41.50 35.37
N GLN A 741 20.58 40.92 35.39
CA GLN A 741 20.79 39.47 35.49
C GLN A 741 20.39 38.90 36.84
N GLN A 742 20.70 39.58 37.94
CA GLN A 742 20.23 39.17 39.26
C GLN A 742 18.71 39.30 39.40
N LEU A 743 18.11 40.34 38.81
CA LEU A 743 16.66 40.59 38.90
C LEU A 743 15.80 39.61 38.07
N LEU A 744 16.30 39.16 36.92
CA LEU A 744 15.57 38.27 36.01
C LEU A 744 15.98 36.79 36.16
N LYS A 745 16.87 36.48 37.10
CA LYS A 745 17.38 35.12 37.36
C LYS A 745 16.26 34.16 37.74
N GLU A 746 15.34 34.55 38.61
CA GLU A 746 14.23 33.69 39.07
C GLU A 746 13.22 33.37 37.94
N ALA A 747 13.00 34.30 37.01
CA ALA A 747 12.06 34.12 35.91
C ALA A 747 12.63 33.36 34.70
N LEU A 748 13.95 33.37 34.51
CA LEU A 748 14.60 32.68 33.38
C LEU A 748 14.96 31.22 33.69
N TYR A 749 15.11 30.84 34.97
CA TYR A 749 15.48 29.49 35.43
C TYR A 749 14.28 28.59 35.78
N THR A 750 13.08 29.14 35.93
CA THR A 750 11.87 28.37 36.28
C THR A 750 11.33 27.49 35.14
N GLU A 751 11.79 27.68 33.89
CA GLU A 751 11.37 26.84 32.75
C GLU A 751 12.24 25.58 32.56
N THR A 752 13.48 25.54 33.08
CA THR A 752 14.38 24.39 32.89
C THR A 752 13.92 23.11 33.60
N ASN A 753 13.09 23.22 34.65
CA ASN A 753 12.61 22.04 35.39
C ASN A 753 11.36 21.37 34.79
N ASN A 754 10.66 22.00 33.86
CA ASN A 754 9.43 21.45 33.27
C ASN A 754 9.63 20.71 31.93
N GLN A 755 10.86 20.68 31.39
CA GLN A 755 11.20 19.90 30.18
C GLN A 755 11.71 18.48 30.48
N HIS A 756 11.85 18.10 31.75
CA HIS A 756 12.29 16.76 32.16
C HIS A 756 11.20 15.92 32.87
N GLN A 757 9.94 16.34 32.80
CA GLN A 757 8.82 15.51 33.24
C GLN A 757 7.68 15.56 32.22
N LEU A 758 7.71 14.62 31.29
CA LEU A 758 6.55 13.96 30.69
C LEU A 758 6.97 12.51 30.41
N PRO A 759 6.10 11.51 30.67
CA PRO A 759 6.38 10.10 30.44
C PRO A 759 6.51 9.76 28.94
#